data_AF-A0A6P6N8E6-F1
#
_entry.id   AF-A0A6P6N8E6-F1
#
_cell.length_a   1.000
_cell.length_b   1.000
_cell.length_c   1.000
_cell.angle_alpha   90.00
_cell.angle_beta   90.00
_cell.angle_gamma   90.00
#
_symmetry.space_group_name_H-M   'P 1'
#
loop_
_entity.id
_entity.type
_entity.pdbx_description
1 polymer ?
#
loop_
_entity_poly.entity_id
_entity_poly.type
_entity_poly.pdbx_seq_one_letter_code
_entity_poly.pdbx_strand_id
1 'polypeptide(L)'
;MDDSGELMTEMLDKNNGDAPAMEVPGVDYVTEPTVNPEPHEYDPIQQTSASEPLQMQNDDHTASAPDPGVEISNGQHTEPDAVTQPEAGDSESPSNMELEDAPKETSEAVEPATDAASAQDPGLPAEYERLFKVVEDNPEDFNGWVYLLQYVEQENHLEASRKAFDAFFLHYPYCYGYWKKYADIEKKHGYIHMADEVYRRGLQAIPLSVDLWLHYITFLRENQDTSDGEAENRIRASYEHAVLACGTDFRSDRLWEAYIAWETEQGKLANVTAVYDRILCIPTQLYSQHFQKFKEHVQSNNPKHFLSEEEFVQLRVELANANKPNGDDAPGEELPPGTDDLPDPAKRVTEIENMRHKVIETRQEVFNHNEHEVSKRWAFEEGIKRPYFHVKALEKTQLNNWREYLDFELENGTPERVVVLFERCLIACALYEEFWIKYAKYLESYSVEGVRHIFKKACTIHLPKKPTVHLLWAAFEEQQGSVEEARRILREMEEAVPGLATVRMRRVSLERRHGHMEEAEALLTDAISNGKNSSEASFYAVKLARQLLKVQKSIGKAKKVLLDAVEKDETNPKLYLNLLELEYSGDVQQNETEILACFDRALNSPMSLEQRLTFSQRRVEFLEDFGSDINVLVSAYEQHQRLETEQESLKRKAENGSEESDSKRQRTDDQSGASGQMMQDMQDNHAGYNYNNWYQQYNSWGGQNSWGPYGQYGQYNQYYPPPPT
;
A
#
# COMPACT_ATOMS: atom_id res chain seq x y z
N MET A 1 15.36 4.47 -0.50
CA MET A 1 14.72 3.38 0.27
C MET A 1 15.68 2.87 1.34
N ASP A 2 16.29 3.79 2.09
CA ASP A 2 16.77 3.46 3.43
C ASP A 2 15.55 3.41 4.38
N ASP A 3 14.51 4.22 4.11
CA ASP A 3 13.08 4.11 4.46
C ASP A 3 12.60 2.80 5.11
N SER A 4 12.85 1.63 4.50
CA SER A 4 12.37 0.34 5.03
C SER A 4 13.18 -0.15 6.25
N GLY A 5 14.44 0.25 6.38
CA GLY A 5 15.23 0.15 7.60
C GLY A 5 14.98 1.32 8.55
N GLU A 6 14.78 2.53 8.03
CA GLU A 6 14.41 3.71 8.84
C GLU A 6 13.05 3.50 9.53
N LEU A 7 12.05 2.88 8.89
CA LEU A 7 10.77 2.51 9.51
C LEU A 7 10.92 1.54 10.69
N MET A 8 11.82 0.55 10.59
CA MET A 8 12.12 -0.31 11.74
C MET A 8 12.89 0.46 12.83
N THR A 9 13.74 1.40 12.47
CA THR A 9 14.51 2.23 13.41
C THR A 9 13.61 3.22 14.16
N GLU A 10 12.71 3.93 13.47
CA GLU A 10 11.71 4.82 14.08
C GLU A 10 10.77 4.09 15.05
N MET A 11 10.43 2.83 14.77
CA MET A 11 9.58 2.03 15.65
C MET A 11 10.31 1.59 16.93
N LEU A 12 11.63 1.43 16.87
CA LEU A 12 12.46 1.15 18.05
C LEU A 12 12.66 2.41 18.92
N ASP A 13 13.00 3.56 18.31
CA ASP A 13 13.25 4.81 19.06
C ASP A 13 12.03 5.31 19.86
N LYS A 14 10.81 5.08 19.36
CA LYS A 14 9.57 5.45 20.05
C LYS A 14 9.30 4.64 21.33
N ASN A 15 9.97 3.50 21.54
CA ASN A 15 9.74 2.60 22.67
C ASN A 15 10.66 2.84 23.88
N ASN A 16 11.63 3.77 23.81
CA ASN A 16 12.58 4.08 24.88
C ASN A 16 12.10 5.15 25.88
N GLY A 17 10.79 5.38 25.99
CA GLY A 17 10.18 6.35 26.92
C GLY A 17 9.72 5.71 28.23
N ASP A 18 10.26 6.14 29.37
CA ASP A 18 9.89 5.66 30.71
C ASP A 18 8.37 5.75 30.97
N ALA A 19 7.75 4.59 31.26
CA ALA A 19 6.36 4.49 31.68
C ALA A 19 6.26 4.46 33.23
N PRO A 20 5.62 5.45 33.88
CA PRO A 20 5.46 5.44 35.33
C PRO A 20 4.45 4.38 35.78
N ALA A 21 4.79 3.62 36.84
CA ALA A 21 3.92 2.61 37.40
C ALA A 21 2.62 3.21 37.96
N MET A 22 1.48 2.57 37.69
CA MET A 22 0.16 2.95 38.19
C MET A 22 -0.40 1.86 39.11
N GLU A 23 -0.62 2.19 40.38
CA GLU A 23 -1.16 1.26 41.37
C GLU A 23 -2.66 0.97 41.13
N VAL A 24 -3.12 -0.23 41.47
CA VAL A 24 -4.51 -0.68 41.27
C VAL A 24 -5.25 -0.73 42.62
N PRO A 25 -6.28 0.09 42.84
CA PRO A 25 -7.17 -0.05 44.00
C PRO A 25 -8.18 -1.18 43.78
N GLY A 26 -8.43 -1.98 44.83
CA GLY A 26 -9.40 -3.09 44.81
C GLY A 26 -10.87 -2.65 44.85
N VAL A 27 -11.76 -3.59 44.51
CA VAL A 27 -13.22 -3.43 44.60
C VAL A 27 -13.70 -3.90 45.97
N ASP A 28 -14.57 -3.12 46.63
CA ASP A 28 -15.31 -3.55 47.81
C ASP A 28 -16.79 -3.10 47.75
N TYR A 29 -17.69 -3.96 48.23
CA TYR A 29 -19.15 -3.77 48.20
C TYR A 29 -19.67 -3.21 49.53
N VAL A 30 -20.48 -2.15 49.50
CA VAL A 30 -21.30 -1.72 50.65
C VAL A 30 -22.71 -1.34 50.18
N THR A 31 -23.73 -1.79 50.92
CA THR A 31 -25.17 -1.54 50.67
C THR A 31 -25.74 -0.40 51.53
N GLU A 32 -26.99 -0.01 51.25
CA GLU A 32 -27.71 1.15 51.80
C GLU A 32 -27.77 1.25 53.35
N PRO A 33 -28.12 2.44 53.88
CA PRO A 33 -29.50 2.56 54.38
C PRO A 33 -30.23 3.91 54.15
N THR A 34 -31.36 3.83 53.42
CA THR A 34 -32.71 4.36 53.75
C THR A 34 -32.99 5.73 54.44
N VAL A 35 -33.87 6.51 53.77
CA VAL A 35 -34.98 7.38 54.31
C VAL A 35 -34.72 8.88 54.68
N ASN A 36 -35.10 9.78 53.74
CA ASN A 36 -36.14 10.87 53.77
C ASN A 36 -36.46 11.72 55.04
N PRO A 37 -37.10 12.92 54.91
CA PRO A 37 -37.32 13.82 53.72
C PRO A 37 -37.23 15.37 53.95
N GLU A 38 -37.04 16.16 52.86
CA GLU A 38 -37.65 17.49 52.49
C GLU A 38 -37.76 18.71 53.49
N PRO A 39 -38.15 19.96 53.06
CA PRO A 39 -38.18 20.62 51.72
C PRO A 39 -37.65 22.10 51.68
N HIS A 40 -37.78 22.78 50.52
CA HIS A 40 -37.81 24.26 50.27
C HIS A 40 -36.51 25.11 50.46
N GLU A 41 -36.24 26.24 49.76
CA GLU A 41 -36.73 26.83 48.47
C GLU A 41 -35.88 28.07 48.08
N TYR A 42 -36.04 28.59 46.84
CA TYR A 42 -35.62 29.90 46.27
C TYR A 42 -34.16 30.22 45.83
N ASP A 43 -34.15 30.92 44.69
CA ASP A 43 -33.14 31.70 43.95
C ASP A 43 -33.83 33.09 43.64
N PRO A 44 -33.36 34.10 42.86
CA PRO A 44 -32.04 34.43 42.27
C PRO A 44 -31.68 35.97 42.23
N ILE A 45 -30.64 36.33 41.43
CA ILE A 45 -30.35 37.62 40.70
C ILE A 45 -29.81 38.91 41.41
N GLN A 46 -28.89 39.58 40.67
CA GLN A 46 -28.49 41.02 40.57
C GLN A 46 -27.11 41.37 41.18
N GLN A 47 -26.09 41.93 40.46
CA GLN A 47 -25.91 42.70 39.20
C GLN A 47 -26.08 44.25 39.32
N THR A 48 -24.98 45.00 39.17
CA THR A 48 -24.86 46.46 38.88
C THR A 48 -23.38 46.80 38.52
N SER A 49 -22.98 47.94 37.92
CA SER A 49 -23.46 48.63 36.68
C SER A 49 -22.61 49.89 36.34
N ALA A 50 -22.07 50.01 35.11
CA ALA A 50 -21.57 51.24 34.45
C ALA A 50 -20.39 52.02 35.14
N SER A 51 -19.71 53.05 34.58
CA SER A 51 -19.89 53.86 33.34
C SER A 51 -18.53 54.36 32.75
N GLU A 52 -18.51 54.83 31.49
CA GLU A 52 -17.40 55.56 30.81
C GLU A 52 -17.46 57.11 31.04
N PRO A 53 -16.78 58.03 30.30
CA PRO A 53 -15.57 57.98 29.41
C PRO A 53 -14.54 59.15 29.66
N LEU A 54 -13.44 59.26 28.87
CA LEU A 54 -13.08 60.46 28.03
C LEU A 54 -11.66 60.50 27.37
N GLN A 55 -11.65 60.80 26.06
CA GLN A 55 -10.71 61.54 25.17
C GLN A 55 -9.17 61.70 25.42
N MET A 56 -8.39 61.08 24.52
CA MET A 56 -7.48 61.66 23.48
C MET A 56 -6.30 62.66 23.74
N GLN A 57 -5.17 62.36 23.08
CA GLN A 57 -4.24 63.21 22.28
C GLN A 57 -2.83 63.69 22.77
N ASN A 58 -1.86 63.52 21.84
CA ASN A 58 -0.61 64.27 21.52
C ASN A 58 0.73 64.08 22.28
N ASP A 59 1.67 63.40 21.59
CA ASP A 59 2.97 63.88 21.07
C ASP A 59 4.16 64.34 21.96
N ASP A 60 5.16 63.43 22.04
CA ASP A 60 6.53 63.57 21.48
C ASP A 60 7.75 64.09 22.32
N HIS A 61 8.93 63.57 21.93
CA HIS A 61 10.31 64.11 21.95
C HIS A 61 11.39 63.74 23.01
N THR A 62 12.59 63.43 22.46
CA THR A 62 13.98 63.44 22.99
C THR A 62 14.64 62.17 23.59
N ALA A 63 15.99 62.14 23.53
CA ALA A 63 16.86 60.95 23.65
C ALA A 63 18.24 61.29 24.26
N SER A 64 19.06 60.29 24.63
CA SER A 64 20.56 60.36 24.74
C SER A 64 21.22 59.01 25.08
N ALA A 65 22.52 58.88 24.76
CA ALA A 65 23.48 57.88 25.29
C ALA A 65 24.48 58.60 26.27
N PRO A 66 25.44 57.94 26.97
CA PRO A 66 26.66 57.37 26.34
C PRO A 66 27.33 56.16 27.09
N ASP A 67 28.54 55.77 26.65
CA ASP A 67 29.47 54.73 27.17
C ASP A 67 30.42 55.26 28.28
N PRO A 68 31.20 54.41 29.02
CA PRO A 68 32.66 54.36 28.79
C PRO A 68 33.44 53.04 29.12
N GLY A 69 34.02 52.38 28.10
CA GLY A 69 35.49 52.23 27.86
C GLY A 69 36.49 51.38 28.71
N VAL A 70 37.66 51.12 28.08
CA VAL A 70 38.99 50.64 28.59
C VAL A 70 39.15 49.12 28.89
N GLU A 71 40.30 48.41 28.76
CA GLU A 71 41.55 48.33 27.92
C GLU A 71 42.39 47.09 28.43
N ILE A 72 43.65 46.64 28.14
CA ILE A 72 44.89 47.05 27.43
C ILE A 72 45.69 45.80 26.90
N SER A 73 46.12 45.76 25.63
CA SER A 73 47.21 44.90 25.03
C SER A 73 47.06 43.36 25.00
N ASN A 74 47.70 42.59 24.11
CA ASN A 74 48.75 42.82 23.10
C ASN A 74 48.59 41.79 21.94
N GLY A 75 49.21 41.85 20.74
CA GLY A 75 50.26 42.72 20.18
C GLY A 75 50.33 42.62 18.64
N GLN A 76 51.53 42.63 18.01
CA GLN A 76 51.70 42.84 16.55
C GLN A 76 52.87 42.08 15.92
N HIS A 77 52.82 41.85 14.60
CA HIS A 77 53.77 42.46 13.63
C HIS A 77 53.26 42.36 12.16
N THR A 78 53.90 43.11 11.23
CA THR A 78 53.35 43.50 9.91
C THR A 78 54.34 43.29 8.75
N GLU A 79 53.90 43.64 7.53
CA GLU A 79 54.55 43.52 6.21
C GLU A 79 55.90 44.25 6.05
N PRO A 80 56.62 44.09 4.90
CA PRO A 80 56.55 45.13 3.87
C PRO A 80 56.71 44.72 2.38
N ASP A 81 55.88 45.34 1.54
CA ASP A 81 56.16 46.06 0.25
C ASP A 81 57.17 45.59 -0.85
N ALA A 82 56.64 45.59 -2.09
CA ALA A 82 57.15 46.26 -3.31
C ALA A 82 58.03 45.55 -4.39
N VAL A 83 57.90 46.13 -5.62
CA VAL A 83 58.76 46.10 -6.84
C VAL A 83 58.60 44.97 -7.90
N THR A 84 57.70 45.24 -8.87
CA THR A 84 57.93 45.27 -10.34
C THR A 84 58.58 44.08 -11.10
N GLN A 85 57.80 43.47 -12.02
CA GLN A 85 58.29 42.64 -13.15
C GLN A 85 58.87 43.48 -14.30
N PRO A 86 59.63 42.89 -15.24
CA PRO A 86 59.17 42.95 -16.64
C PRO A 86 59.44 41.72 -17.55
N GLU A 87 58.66 41.65 -18.64
CA GLU A 87 58.93 41.09 -19.99
C GLU A 87 59.23 39.59 -20.21
N ALA A 88 58.20 38.84 -20.62
CA ALA A 88 57.96 38.34 -22.01
C ALA A 88 56.74 37.39 -22.01
N GLY A 89 55.71 37.45 -22.87
CA GLY A 89 55.45 38.17 -24.14
C GLY A 89 55.39 37.17 -25.31
N ASP A 90 54.37 37.08 -26.18
CA ASP A 90 53.07 37.77 -26.35
C ASP A 90 52.08 36.81 -27.09
N SER A 91 50.79 36.75 -26.72
CA SER A 91 49.60 37.45 -27.32
C SER A 91 48.91 36.75 -28.52
N GLU A 92 47.70 37.23 -28.87
CA GLU A 92 46.67 36.52 -29.64
C GLU A 92 46.79 36.54 -31.19
N SER A 93 45.99 35.70 -31.87
CA SER A 93 45.84 35.60 -33.34
C SER A 93 45.35 36.89 -34.01
N PRO A 94 45.69 37.16 -35.29
CA PRO A 94 44.62 37.09 -36.32
C PRO A 94 45.02 36.78 -37.80
N SER A 95 44.03 36.24 -38.53
CA SER A 95 43.68 36.37 -39.97
C SER A 95 44.69 36.73 -41.11
N ASN A 96 44.75 35.80 -42.09
CA ASN A 96 44.57 36.01 -43.56
C ASN A 96 45.72 36.54 -44.47
N MET A 97 45.70 36.10 -45.74
CA MET A 97 46.55 36.49 -46.91
C MET A 97 48.06 36.06 -46.84
N GLU A 98 48.77 35.70 -47.93
CA GLU A 98 48.42 35.46 -49.35
C GLU A 98 49.48 34.55 -50.08
N LEU A 99 49.03 33.80 -51.10
CA LEU A 99 49.66 33.39 -52.38
C LEU A 99 51.11 32.81 -52.51
N GLU A 100 51.15 31.63 -53.16
CA GLU A 100 52.00 31.23 -54.31
C GLU A 100 53.52 30.96 -54.13
N ASP A 101 54.20 30.15 -54.96
CA ASP A 101 53.83 29.55 -56.26
C ASP A 101 54.21 28.05 -56.39
N ALA A 102 53.58 27.34 -57.34
CA ALA A 102 53.92 25.98 -57.79
C ALA A 102 54.92 26.03 -58.98
N PRO A 103 55.25 24.91 -59.67
CA PRO A 103 54.36 24.19 -60.62
C PRO A 103 54.57 22.65 -60.60
N LYS A 104 53.93 21.73 -61.34
CA LYS A 104 52.77 21.55 -62.27
C LYS A 104 52.64 20.00 -62.41
N GLU A 105 51.62 19.27 -62.90
CA GLU A 105 50.56 19.35 -63.92
C GLU A 105 49.80 17.98 -63.78
N THR A 106 48.55 17.69 -64.18
CA THR A 106 47.43 18.38 -64.83
C THR A 106 46.11 17.96 -64.16
N SER A 107 45.06 18.77 -64.26
CA SER A 107 43.72 18.47 -63.74
C SER A 107 42.77 17.88 -64.79
N GLU A 108 42.07 16.79 -64.46
CA GLU A 108 40.68 16.54 -64.87
C GLU A 108 39.83 16.40 -63.60
N ALA A 109 38.58 16.86 -63.65
CA ALA A 109 37.76 17.06 -62.45
C ALA A 109 36.63 16.02 -62.30
N VAL A 110 36.58 15.38 -61.12
CA VAL A 110 35.41 14.70 -60.56
C VAL A 110 35.36 15.05 -59.07
N GLU A 111 34.18 15.29 -58.52
CA GLU A 111 34.02 15.75 -57.14
C GLU A 111 34.43 14.67 -56.11
N PRO A 112 35.13 15.03 -55.02
CA PRO A 112 35.49 14.09 -53.97
C PRO A 112 34.29 13.76 -53.07
N ALA A 113 34.03 12.46 -52.85
CA ALA A 113 32.95 12.00 -51.99
C ALA A 113 33.20 12.34 -50.51
N THR A 114 32.14 12.71 -49.79
CA THR A 114 32.16 12.95 -48.35
C THR A 114 32.02 11.64 -47.58
N ASP A 115 33.13 10.94 -47.32
CA ASP A 115 33.14 9.75 -46.45
C ASP A 115 33.20 10.12 -44.96
N ALA A 116 32.14 10.77 -44.49
CA ALA A 116 31.82 10.86 -43.07
C ALA A 116 31.07 9.58 -42.66
N ALA A 117 31.81 8.49 -42.46
CA ALA A 117 31.25 7.18 -42.09
C ALA A 117 30.62 7.22 -40.70
N SER A 118 29.36 7.64 -40.62
CA SER A 118 28.52 7.45 -39.44
C SER A 118 28.43 5.94 -39.16
N ALA A 119 28.86 5.52 -37.97
CA ALA A 119 28.55 4.19 -37.47
C ALA A 119 27.02 4.08 -37.41
N GLN A 120 26.43 3.29 -38.30
CA GLN A 120 24.99 3.04 -38.28
C GLN A 120 24.71 2.17 -37.07
N ASP A 121 23.99 2.76 -36.11
CA ASP A 121 23.31 2.03 -35.05
C ASP A 121 22.47 0.89 -35.69
N PRO A 122 22.59 -0.38 -35.23
CA PRO A 122 21.82 -1.48 -35.78
C PRO A 122 20.32 -1.30 -35.47
N GLY A 123 19.63 -0.59 -36.37
CA GLY A 123 18.25 -0.15 -36.16
C GLY A 123 17.35 -1.26 -35.62
N LEU A 124 16.69 -0.96 -34.50
CA LEU A 124 15.89 -1.90 -33.71
C LEU A 124 15.01 -2.78 -34.62
N PRO A 125 15.04 -4.12 -34.48
CA PRO A 125 14.27 -5.00 -35.35
C PRO A 125 12.77 -4.64 -35.36
N ALA A 126 12.12 -4.71 -36.52
CA ALA A 126 10.69 -4.38 -36.63
C ALA A 126 9.77 -5.24 -35.74
N GLU A 127 10.21 -6.47 -35.39
CA GLU A 127 9.48 -7.30 -34.42
C GLU A 127 9.73 -6.87 -32.96
N TYR A 128 10.85 -6.20 -32.64
CA TYR A 128 11.02 -5.52 -31.35
C TYR A 128 10.01 -4.39 -31.19
N GLU A 129 9.87 -3.50 -32.17
CA GLU A 129 8.90 -2.41 -32.12
C GLU A 129 7.47 -2.94 -31.97
N ARG A 130 7.15 -4.03 -32.69
CA ARG A 130 5.86 -4.71 -32.58
C ARG A 130 5.61 -5.29 -31.18
N LEU A 131 6.56 -6.03 -30.62
CA LEU A 131 6.43 -6.65 -29.30
C LEU A 131 6.43 -5.61 -28.18
N PHE A 132 7.25 -4.56 -28.30
CA PHE A 132 7.25 -3.42 -27.39
C PHE A 132 5.90 -2.70 -27.42
N LYS A 133 5.32 -2.48 -28.60
CA LYS A 133 3.99 -1.88 -28.72
C LYS A 133 2.88 -2.72 -28.06
N VAL A 134 2.92 -4.05 -28.14
CA VAL A 134 1.92 -4.90 -27.47
C VAL A 134 1.91 -4.69 -25.95
N VAL A 135 3.07 -4.49 -25.33
CA VAL A 135 3.16 -4.20 -23.89
C VAL A 135 2.99 -2.73 -23.53
N GLU A 136 3.17 -1.81 -24.48
CA GLU A 136 2.83 -0.38 -24.33
C GLU A 136 1.30 -0.15 -24.41
N ASP A 137 0.62 -0.80 -25.36
CA ASP A 137 -0.84 -0.81 -25.50
C ASP A 137 -1.52 -1.56 -24.32
N ASN A 138 -0.85 -2.54 -23.69
CA ASN A 138 -1.33 -3.22 -22.49
C ASN A 138 -0.20 -3.68 -21.52
N PRO A 139 0.25 -2.81 -20.59
CA PRO A 139 1.32 -3.14 -19.63
C PRO A 139 1.00 -4.29 -18.66
N GLU A 140 -0.28 -4.67 -18.55
CA GLU A 140 -0.73 -5.77 -17.69
C GLU A 140 -0.64 -7.15 -18.37
N ASP A 141 -0.34 -7.25 -19.68
CA ASP A 141 -0.08 -8.55 -20.31
C ASP A 141 1.34 -9.06 -20.01
N PHE A 142 1.46 -9.73 -18.88
CA PHE A 142 2.67 -10.47 -18.50
C PHE A 142 3.17 -11.42 -19.59
N ASN A 143 2.31 -12.02 -20.43
CA ASN A 143 2.78 -12.93 -21.48
C ASN A 143 3.46 -12.17 -22.62
N GLY A 144 2.90 -11.02 -23.03
CA GLY A 144 3.55 -10.07 -23.93
C GLY A 144 4.95 -9.68 -23.44
N TRP A 145 5.10 -9.37 -22.15
CA TRP A 145 6.41 -9.13 -21.53
C TRP A 145 7.33 -10.34 -21.58
N VAL A 146 6.83 -11.56 -21.29
CA VAL A 146 7.64 -12.79 -21.40
C VAL A 146 8.16 -12.98 -22.83
N TYR A 147 7.32 -12.77 -23.85
CA TYR A 147 7.72 -12.88 -25.25
C TYR A 147 8.75 -11.81 -25.65
N LEU A 148 8.54 -10.55 -25.27
CA LEU A 148 9.49 -9.46 -25.53
C LEU A 148 10.85 -9.71 -24.87
N LEU A 149 10.85 -10.12 -23.60
CA LEU A 149 12.08 -10.38 -22.84
C LEU A 149 12.82 -11.64 -23.34
N GLN A 150 12.09 -12.66 -23.80
CA GLN A 150 12.68 -13.80 -24.48
C GLN A 150 13.26 -13.41 -25.85
N TYR A 151 12.61 -12.51 -26.59
CA TYR A 151 13.08 -12.05 -27.89
C TYR A 151 14.40 -11.25 -27.79
N VAL A 152 14.49 -10.28 -26.89
CA VAL A 152 15.74 -9.50 -26.69
C VAL A 152 16.89 -10.36 -26.13
N GLU A 153 16.59 -11.38 -25.33
CA GLU A 153 17.57 -12.38 -24.87
C GLU A 153 18.09 -13.26 -26.03
N GLN A 154 17.31 -13.46 -27.10
CA GLN A 154 17.70 -14.24 -28.28
C GLN A 154 18.46 -13.42 -29.33
N GLU A 155 18.00 -12.19 -29.62
CA GLU A 155 18.71 -11.26 -30.50
C GLU A 155 20.02 -10.73 -29.86
N ASN A 156 20.13 -10.83 -28.53
CA ASN A 156 21.28 -10.37 -27.73
C ASN A 156 21.63 -8.89 -27.99
N HIS A 157 20.63 -8.06 -28.26
CA HIS A 157 20.81 -6.63 -28.46
C HIS A 157 20.74 -5.90 -27.12
N LEU A 158 21.87 -5.36 -26.65
CA LEU A 158 22.00 -4.84 -25.28
C LEU A 158 21.06 -3.66 -24.97
N GLU A 159 20.97 -2.65 -25.84
CA GLU A 159 20.14 -1.47 -25.55
C GLU A 159 18.63 -1.77 -25.58
N ALA A 160 18.19 -2.55 -26.57
CA ALA A 160 16.84 -3.11 -26.64
C ALA A 160 16.48 -3.92 -25.38
N SER A 161 17.45 -4.70 -24.87
CA SER A 161 17.34 -5.45 -23.61
C SER A 161 17.18 -4.52 -22.42
N ARG A 162 18.09 -3.55 -22.23
CA ARG A 162 18.02 -2.54 -21.15
C ARG A 162 16.65 -1.88 -21.11
N LYS A 163 16.22 -1.29 -22.23
CA LYS A 163 14.91 -0.63 -22.35
C LYS A 163 13.72 -1.56 -22.03
N ALA A 164 13.77 -2.83 -22.48
CA ALA A 164 12.68 -3.78 -22.22
C ALA A 164 12.64 -4.26 -20.76
N PHE A 165 13.80 -4.55 -20.14
CA PHE A 165 13.90 -4.95 -18.74
C PHE A 165 13.55 -3.80 -17.80
N ASP A 166 14.10 -2.61 -18.02
CA ASP A 166 13.81 -1.44 -17.17
C ASP A 166 12.32 -1.06 -17.22
N ALA A 167 11.68 -1.12 -18.39
CA ALA A 167 10.23 -0.92 -18.51
C ALA A 167 9.41 -2.03 -17.82
N PHE A 168 9.82 -3.29 -17.95
CA PHE A 168 9.17 -4.42 -17.27
C PHE A 168 9.19 -4.29 -15.74
N PHE A 169 10.31 -3.84 -15.16
CA PHE A 169 10.45 -3.70 -13.71
C PHE A 169 9.67 -2.53 -13.10
N LEU A 170 9.18 -1.57 -13.90
CA LEU A 170 8.21 -0.58 -13.42
C LEU A 170 6.85 -1.21 -13.06
N HIS A 171 6.51 -2.35 -13.67
CA HIS A 171 5.24 -3.07 -13.45
C HIS A 171 5.41 -4.35 -12.63
N TYR A 172 6.54 -5.07 -12.78
CA TYR A 172 6.78 -6.36 -12.15
C TYR A 172 8.10 -6.44 -11.36
N PRO A 173 8.39 -5.50 -10.43
CA PRO A 173 9.66 -5.46 -9.69
C PRO A 173 9.94 -6.73 -8.87
N TYR A 174 8.90 -7.43 -8.40
CA TYR A 174 9.03 -8.65 -7.60
C TYR A 174 9.43 -9.91 -8.39
N CYS A 175 9.61 -9.82 -9.71
CA CYS A 175 10.04 -10.93 -10.56
C CYS A 175 11.57 -11.17 -10.50
N TYR A 176 12.09 -11.58 -9.33
CA TYR A 176 13.54 -11.73 -9.05
C TYR A 176 14.34 -12.54 -10.10
N GLY A 177 13.74 -13.58 -10.68
CA GLY A 177 14.37 -14.39 -11.73
C GLY A 177 14.71 -13.60 -13.00
N TYR A 178 13.99 -12.51 -13.28
CA TYR A 178 14.29 -11.61 -14.40
C TYR A 178 15.39 -10.60 -14.05
N TRP A 179 15.48 -10.12 -12.80
CA TRP A 179 16.61 -9.29 -12.34
C TRP A 179 17.93 -10.04 -12.51
N LYS A 180 17.95 -11.33 -12.13
CA LYS A 180 19.08 -12.24 -12.37
C LYS A 180 19.41 -12.36 -13.86
N LYS A 181 18.42 -12.55 -14.74
CA LYS A 181 18.64 -12.58 -16.20
C LYS A 181 19.23 -11.28 -16.75
N TYR A 182 18.76 -10.12 -16.29
CA TYR A 182 19.27 -8.83 -16.75
C TYR A 182 20.74 -8.65 -16.34
N ALA A 183 21.11 -8.98 -15.10
CA ALA A 183 22.50 -8.96 -14.65
C ALA A 183 23.39 -9.97 -15.40
N ASP A 184 22.88 -11.17 -15.72
CA ASP A 184 23.56 -12.13 -16.59
C ASP A 184 23.82 -11.53 -17.99
N ILE A 185 22.88 -10.77 -18.57
CA ILE A 185 23.02 -10.15 -19.90
C ILE A 185 24.08 -9.04 -19.88
N GLU A 186 24.07 -8.15 -18.87
CA GLU A 186 25.12 -7.13 -18.70
C GLU A 186 26.51 -7.79 -18.55
N LYS A 187 26.61 -8.84 -17.72
CA LYS A 187 27.84 -9.60 -17.50
C LYS A 187 28.34 -10.31 -18.77
N LYS A 188 27.45 -10.91 -19.57
CA LYS A 188 27.80 -11.53 -20.88
C LYS A 188 28.43 -10.52 -21.85
N HIS A 189 28.04 -9.24 -21.77
CA HIS A 189 28.58 -8.15 -22.58
C HIS A 189 29.84 -7.49 -21.96
N GLY A 190 30.31 -7.96 -20.80
CA GLY A 190 31.48 -7.42 -20.09
C GLY A 190 31.19 -6.20 -19.21
N TYR A 191 29.95 -5.72 -19.12
CA TYR A 191 29.57 -4.56 -18.32
C TYR A 191 29.33 -4.94 -16.84
N ILE A 192 30.39 -5.41 -16.16
CA ILE A 192 30.34 -5.90 -14.77
C ILE A 192 29.73 -4.85 -13.81
N HIS A 193 30.09 -3.58 -13.94
CA HIS A 193 29.52 -2.48 -13.14
C HIS A 193 28.00 -2.31 -13.37
N MET A 194 27.51 -2.55 -14.59
CA MET A 194 26.07 -2.48 -14.87
C MET A 194 25.34 -3.71 -14.30
N ALA A 195 25.97 -4.89 -14.31
CA ALA A 195 25.42 -6.07 -13.63
C ALA A 195 25.30 -5.87 -12.11
N ASP A 196 26.29 -5.24 -11.48
CA ASP A 196 26.24 -4.85 -10.05
C ASP A 196 25.09 -3.87 -9.77
N GLU A 197 24.94 -2.81 -10.58
CA GLU A 197 23.83 -1.86 -10.48
C GLU A 197 22.46 -2.54 -10.67
N VAL A 198 22.33 -3.48 -11.61
CA VAL A 198 21.11 -4.26 -11.82
C VAL A 198 20.79 -5.14 -10.60
N TYR A 199 21.79 -5.77 -9.96
CA TYR A 199 21.57 -6.47 -8.69
C TYR A 199 21.14 -5.53 -7.57
N ARG A 200 21.82 -4.38 -7.38
CA ARG A 200 21.45 -3.42 -6.33
C ARG A 200 20.06 -2.83 -6.53
N ARG A 201 19.65 -2.49 -7.76
CA ARG A 201 18.27 -2.08 -8.07
C ARG A 201 17.26 -3.20 -7.82
N GLY A 202 17.58 -4.44 -8.18
CA GLY A 202 16.73 -5.59 -7.90
C GLY A 202 16.56 -5.88 -6.41
N LEU A 203 17.62 -5.76 -5.62
CA LEU A 203 17.58 -5.94 -4.16
C LEU A 203 16.88 -4.78 -3.45
N GLN A 204 16.99 -3.55 -3.95
CA GLN A 204 16.15 -2.44 -3.49
C GLN A 204 14.66 -2.67 -3.81
N ALA A 205 14.36 -3.31 -4.94
CA ALA A 205 12.98 -3.58 -5.38
C ALA A 205 12.33 -4.81 -4.69
N ILE A 206 13.10 -5.83 -4.31
CA ILE A 206 12.63 -7.00 -3.56
C ILE A 206 13.70 -7.50 -2.55
N PRO A 207 13.90 -6.77 -1.42
CA PRO A 207 14.96 -7.07 -0.46
C PRO A 207 14.79 -8.41 0.26
N LEU A 208 13.58 -8.96 0.33
CA LEU A 208 13.31 -10.26 0.96
C LEU A 208 13.65 -11.47 0.06
N SER A 209 14.15 -11.26 -1.16
CA SER A 209 14.45 -12.35 -2.10
C SER A 209 15.77 -13.06 -1.79
N VAL A 210 15.72 -14.09 -0.94
CA VAL A 210 16.84 -14.98 -0.55
C VAL A 210 17.68 -15.45 -1.76
N ASP A 211 17.02 -15.89 -2.85
CA ASP A 211 17.72 -16.33 -4.07
C ASP A 211 18.46 -15.17 -4.78
N LEU A 212 17.92 -13.94 -4.74
CA LEU A 212 18.54 -12.78 -5.41
C LEU A 212 19.79 -12.33 -4.65
N TRP A 213 19.76 -12.36 -3.31
CA TRP A 213 20.95 -12.16 -2.47
C TRP A 213 22.02 -13.21 -2.74
N LEU A 214 21.65 -14.49 -2.79
CA LEU A 214 22.58 -15.58 -3.11
C LEU A 214 23.20 -15.40 -4.52
N HIS A 215 22.42 -14.97 -5.50
CA HIS A 215 22.95 -14.66 -6.83
C HIS A 215 23.88 -13.44 -6.84
N TYR A 216 23.53 -12.36 -6.13
CA TYR A 216 24.38 -11.17 -6.02
C TYR A 216 25.72 -11.48 -5.32
N ILE A 217 25.68 -12.19 -4.19
CA ILE A 217 26.89 -12.59 -3.45
C ILE A 217 27.76 -13.55 -4.26
N THR A 218 27.16 -14.45 -5.05
CA THR A 218 27.90 -15.30 -6.01
C THR A 218 28.57 -14.45 -7.10
N PHE A 219 27.84 -13.49 -7.68
CA PHE A 219 28.39 -12.54 -8.65
C PHE A 219 29.56 -11.74 -8.07
N LEU A 220 29.45 -11.24 -6.83
CA LEU A 220 30.54 -10.55 -6.14
C LEU A 220 31.77 -11.47 -5.96
N ARG A 221 31.58 -12.70 -5.46
CA ARG A 221 32.67 -13.70 -5.30
C ARG A 221 33.40 -14.01 -6.61
N GLU A 222 32.72 -13.92 -7.76
CA GLU A 222 33.29 -14.20 -9.08
C GLU A 222 33.96 -12.99 -9.77
N ASN A 223 33.58 -11.76 -9.43
CA ASN A 223 33.91 -10.55 -10.23
C ASN A 223 34.57 -9.41 -9.42
N GLN A 224 34.86 -9.60 -8.13
CA GLN A 224 35.60 -8.62 -7.33
C GLN A 224 37.09 -8.59 -7.67
N ASP A 225 37.66 -7.40 -7.66
CA ASP A 225 39.11 -7.23 -7.53
C ASP A 225 39.54 -7.70 -6.12
N THR A 226 40.65 -8.44 -6.06
CA THR A 226 41.25 -8.99 -4.84
C THR A 226 42.58 -8.34 -4.49
N SER A 227 43.06 -7.40 -5.31
CA SER A 227 44.35 -6.70 -5.12
C SER A 227 44.36 -5.68 -3.99
N ASP A 228 43.18 -5.21 -3.54
CA ASP A 228 43.02 -4.23 -2.46
C ASP A 228 42.95 -4.84 -1.05
N GLY A 229 42.70 -6.15 -0.93
CA GLY A 229 42.48 -6.83 0.35
C GLY A 229 41.12 -6.57 1.03
N GLU A 230 40.25 -5.75 0.42
CA GLU A 230 38.93 -5.40 0.97
C GLU A 230 37.82 -6.34 0.50
N ALA A 231 38.05 -7.13 -0.56
CA ALA A 231 37.10 -8.11 -1.10
C ALA A 231 36.41 -8.96 -0.02
N GLU A 232 37.18 -9.45 0.95
CA GLU A 232 36.68 -10.25 2.08
C GLU A 232 35.65 -9.48 2.92
N ASN A 233 35.91 -8.20 3.22
CA ASN A 233 35.01 -7.35 3.99
C ASN A 233 33.77 -6.95 3.20
N ARG A 234 33.89 -6.75 1.87
CA ARG A 234 32.75 -6.48 0.99
C ARG A 234 31.80 -7.67 0.88
N ILE A 235 32.33 -8.91 0.81
CA ILE A 235 31.52 -10.13 0.85
C ILE A 235 30.82 -10.28 2.20
N ARG A 236 31.53 -10.06 3.32
CA ARG A 236 30.94 -10.07 4.68
C ARG A 236 29.80 -9.05 4.82
N ALA A 237 30.02 -7.80 4.43
CA ALA A 237 29.00 -6.75 4.48
C ALA A 237 27.77 -7.11 3.62
N SER A 238 27.97 -7.80 2.49
CA SER A 238 26.89 -8.28 1.63
C SER A 238 26.08 -9.42 2.26
N TYR A 239 26.75 -10.35 2.98
CA TYR A 239 26.06 -11.36 3.78
C TYR A 239 25.30 -10.74 4.97
N GLU A 240 25.90 -9.79 5.69
CA GLU A 240 25.23 -9.08 6.79
C GLU A 240 23.97 -8.33 6.32
N HIS A 241 24.07 -7.57 5.22
CA HIS A 241 22.92 -6.92 4.62
C HIS A 241 21.84 -7.95 4.21
N ALA A 242 22.23 -9.07 3.58
CA ALA A 242 21.30 -10.12 3.23
C ALA A 242 20.57 -10.72 4.45
N VAL A 243 21.27 -11.03 5.55
CA VAL A 243 20.60 -11.61 6.74
C VAL A 243 19.77 -10.58 7.52
N LEU A 244 20.11 -9.29 7.47
CA LEU A 244 19.27 -8.21 7.98
C LEU A 244 18.00 -8.00 7.13
N ALA A 245 18.11 -8.13 5.81
CA ALA A 245 17.00 -7.93 4.87
C ALA A 245 16.05 -9.13 4.74
N CYS A 246 16.56 -10.36 4.81
CA CYS A 246 15.76 -11.58 4.56
C CYS A 246 16.14 -12.79 5.44
N GLY A 247 17.09 -12.67 6.38
CA GLY A 247 17.51 -13.77 7.26
C GLY A 247 16.44 -14.22 8.27
N THR A 248 15.36 -13.45 8.43
CA THR A 248 14.18 -13.78 9.24
C THR A 248 13.07 -14.48 8.47
N ASP A 249 13.23 -14.72 7.16
CA ASP A 249 12.31 -15.59 6.41
C ASP A 249 12.48 -17.04 6.91
N PHE A 250 11.37 -17.74 7.13
CA PHE A 250 11.35 -19.14 7.54
C PHE A 250 12.09 -20.08 6.56
N ARG A 251 12.30 -19.67 5.31
CA ARG A 251 13.02 -20.44 4.26
C ARG A 251 14.38 -19.81 3.90
N SER A 252 14.93 -18.98 4.78
CA SER A 252 16.24 -18.34 4.64
C SER A 252 17.43 -19.29 4.84
N ASP A 253 17.21 -20.57 5.17
CA ASP A 253 18.24 -21.55 5.54
C ASP A 253 19.45 -21.57 4.60
N ARG A 254 19.21 -21.50 3.28
CA ARG A 254 20.26 -21.50 2.25
C ARG A 254 21.18 -20.27 2.28
N LEU A 255 20.70 -19.12 2.76
CA LEU A 255 21.53 -17.92 2.94
C LEU A 255 22.46 -18.10 4.15
N TRP A 256 21.91 -18.55 5.28
CA TRP A 256 22.71 -18.79 6.48
C TRP A 256 23.74 -19.90 6.28
N GLU A 257 23.38 -21.00 5.62
CA GLU A 257 24.33 -22.06 5.25
C GLU A 257 25.46 -21.56 4.36
N ALA A 258 25.16 -20.70 3.38
CA ALA A 258 26.18 -20.09 2.52
C ALA A 258 27.11 -19.14 3.31
N TYR A 259 26.57 -18.38 4.27
CA TYR A 259 27.36 -17.48 5.12
C TYR A 259 28.27 -18.27 6.08
N ILE A 260 27.72 -19.27 6.77
CA ILE A 260 28.46 -20.19 7.67
C ILE A 260 29.58 -20.90 6.90
N ALA A 261 29.29 -21.43 5.71
CA ALA A 261 30.29 -22.06 4.86
C ALA A 261 31.39 -21.07 4.46
N TRP A 262 31.05 -19.83 4.11
CA TRP A 262 32.02 -18.82 3.70
C TRP A 262 32.92 -18.33 4.83
N GLU A 263 32.39 -18.08 6.04
CA GLU A 263 33.22 -17.76 7.22
C GLU A 263 34.12 -18.94 7.64
N THR A 264 33.64 -20.17 7.43
CA THR A 264 34.45 -21.40 7.60
C THR A 264 35.57 -21.49 6.55
N GLU A 265 35.30 -21.13 5.29
CA GLU A 265 36.32 -20.98 4.24
C GLU A 265 37.37 -19.91 4.58
N GLN A 266 36.99 -18.83 5.29
CA GLN A 266 37.93 -17.81 5.80
C GLN A 266 38.68 -18.24 7.08
N GLY A 267 38.33 -19.39 7.68
CA GLY A 267 38.89 -19.87 8.94
C GLY A 267 38.49 -19.05 10.18
N LYS A 268 37.51 -18.14 10.08
CA LYS A 268 37.12 -17.22 11.15
C LYS A 268 36.08 -17.85 12.07
N LEU A 269 36.51 -18.85 12.83
CA LEU A 269 35.64 -19.71 13.63
C LEU A 269 34.79 -18.96 14.68
N ALA A 270 35.26 -17.81 15.19
CA ALA A 270 34.45 -16.95 16.06
C ALA A 270 33.26 -16.30 15.33
N ASN A 271 33.45 -15.86 14.07
CA ASN A 271 32.36 -15.38 13.23
C ASN A 271 31.34 -16.50 12.97
N VAL A 272 31.83 -17.73 12.70
CA VAL A 272 30.97 -18.91 12.52
C VAL A 272 30.06 -19.14 13.75
N THR A 273 30.61 -19.04 14.97
CA THR A 273 29.81 -19.13 16.20
C THR A 273 28.80 -17.98 16.32
N ALA A 274 29.20 -16.74 16.05
CA ALA A 274 28.29 -15.58 16.12
C ALA A 274 27.14 -15.66 15.09
N VAL A 275 27.38 -16.26 13.91
CA VAL A 275 26.33 -16.55 12.92
C VAL A 275 25.42 -17.69 13.40
N TYR A 276 25.96 -18.72 14.06
CA TYR A 276 25.16 -19.76 14.70
C TYR A 276 24.27 -19.24 15.83
N ASP A 277 24.81 -18.42 16.74
CA ASP A 277 24.05 -17.87 17.87
C ASP A 277 22.89 -16.98 17.39
N ARG A 278 23.03 -16.30 16.24
CA ARG A 278 21.94 -15.56 15.57
C ARG A 278 20.88 -16.49 14.98
N ILE A 279 21.25 -17.45 14.13
CA ILE A 279 20.25 -18.30 13.46
C ILE A 279 19.54 -19.24 14.45
N LEU A 280 20.20 -19.68 15.52
CA LEU A 280 19.57 -20.52 16.55
C LEU A 280 18.43 -19.83 17.29
N CYS A 281 18.35 -18.50 17.25
CA CYS A 281 17.21 -17.71 17.75
C CYS A 281 16.09 -17.47 16.72
N ILE A 282 16.28 -17.83 15.45
CA ILE A 282 15.36 -17.50 14.35
C ILE A 282 14.55 -18.75 13.92
N PRO A 283 13.21 -18.68 13.86
CA PRO A 283 12.40 -19.78 13.32
C PRO A 283 12.64 -20.00 11.83
N THR A 284 13.28 -21.11 11.46
CA THR A 284 13.50 -21.55 10.08
C THR A 284 13.04 -22.98 9.83
N GLN A 285 12.93 -23.39 8.56
CA GLN A 285 12.49 -24.72 8.17
C GLN A 285 13.47 -25.82 8.60
N LEU A 286 14.78 -25.54 8.63
CA LEU A 286 15.84 -26.50 8.94
C LEU A 286 16.56 -26.22 10.28
N TYR A 287 15.93 -25.49 11.20
CA TYR A 287 16.45 -25.15 12.55
C TYR A 287 17.18 -26.31 13.27
N SER A 288 16.65 -27.53 13.20
CA SER A 288 17.24 -28.74 13.78
C SER A 288 18.52 -29.23 13.09
N GLN A 289 18.66 -28.98 11.78
CA GLN A 289 19.90 -29.26 11.03
C GLN A 289 20.97 -28.23 11.36
N HIS A 290 20.62 -26.95 11.49
CA HIS A 290 21.56 -25.89 11.88
C HIS A 290 22.14 -26.16 13.28
N PHE A 291 21.30 -26.59 14.21
CA PHE A 291 21.73 -26.95 15.55
C PHE A 291 22.58 -28.24 15.61
N GLN A 292 22.32 -29.21 14.74
CA GLN A 292 23.19 -30.38 14.59
C GLN A 292 24.57 -29.97 14.02
N LYS A 293 24.61 -29.11 13.00
CA LYS A 293 25.87 -28.56 12.45
C LYS A 293 26.63 -27.71 13.48
N PHE A 294 25.93 -26.96 14.33
CA PHE A 294 26.53 -26.24 15.46
C PHE A 294 27.23 -27.20 16.45
N LYS A 295 26.58 -28.31 16.81
CA LYS A 295 27.19 -29.35 17.66
C LYS A 295 28.45 -29.94 17.01
N GLU A 296 28.42 -30.19 15.71
CA GLU A 296 29.58 -30.66 14.94
C GLU A 296 30.72 -29.62 14.89
N HIS A 297 30.41 -28.33 14.72
CA HIS A 297 31.37 -27.22 14.81
C HIS A 297 32.06 -27.14 16.18
N VAL A 298 31.29 -27.19 17.27
CA VAL A 298 31.80 -27.16 18.65
C VAL A 298 32.66 -28.40 18.97
N GLN A 299 32.24 -29.58 18.54
CA GLN A 299 32.99 -30.84 18.74
C GLN A 299 34.26 -30.93 17.88
N SER A 300 34.28 -30.30 16.71
CA SER A 300 35.44 -30.33 15.80
C SER A 300 36.52 -29.32 16.18
N ASN A 301 36.15 -28.18 16.76
CA ASN A 301 37.04 -27.04 17.01
C ASN A 301 37.45 -26.89 18.49
N ASN A 302 38.46 -26.08 18.76
CA ASN A 302 38.88 -25.71 20.12
C ASN A 302 38.11 -24.45 20.58
N PRO A 303 37.47 -24.45 21.77
CA PRO A 303 36.77 -23.28 22.32
C PRO A 303 37.55 -21.96 22.26
N LYS A 304 38.89 -21.99 22.41
CA LYS A 304 39.76 -20.79 22.31
C LYS A 304 39.78 -20.10 20.94
N HIS A 305 39.23 -20.72 19.90
CA HIS A 305 39.20 -20.15 18.54
C HIS A 305 37.80 -19.74 18.09
N PHE A 306 36.76 -20.15 18.81
CA PHE A 306 35.37 -19.96 18.39
C PHE A 306 34.49 -19.22 19.42
N LEU A 307 34.97 -19.04 20.66
CA LEU A 307 34.36 -18.17 21.67
C LEU A 307 35.09 -16.82 21.72
N SER A 308 34.47 -15.79 22.33
CA SER A 308 35.18 -14.58 22.73
C SER A 308 36.12 -14.86 23.92
N GLU A 309 37.13 -14.00 24.15
CA GLU A 309 38.00 -14.14 25.33
C GLU A 309 37.21 -13.99 26.64
N GLU A 310 36.20 -13.11 26.65
CA GLU A 310 35.31 -12.88 27.80
C GLU A 310 34.47 -14.12 28.11
N GLU A 311 33.79 -14.69 27.11
CA GLU A 311 32.97 -15.90 27.28
C GLU A 311 33.84 -17.12 27.64
N PHE A 312 35.02 -17.25 27.01
CA PHE A 312 35.97 -18.31 27.34
C PHE A 312 36.42 -18.24 28.81
N VAL A 313 36.78 -17.05 29.30
CA VAL A 313 37.19 -16.85 30.70
C VAL A 313 36.01 -17.03 31.66
N GLN A 314 34.81 -16.56 31.32
CA GLN A 314 33.61 -16.77 32.13
C GLN A 314 33.30 -18.26 32.28
N LEU A 315 33.23 -19.02 31.17
CA LEU A 315 32.95 -20.46 31.22
C LEU A 315 34.02 -21.23 31.99
N ARG A 316 35.30 -20.83 31.89
CA ARG A 316 36.39 -21.38 32.71
C ARG A 316 36.18 -21.12 34.21
N VAL A 317 35.71 -19.93 34.60
CA VAL A 317 35.38 -19.58 36.00
C VAL A 317 34.13 -20.30 36.50
N GLU A 318 33.10 -20.46 35.67
CA GLU A 318 31.91 -21.26 36.00
C GLU A 318 32.26 -22.72 36.23
N LEU A 319 33.05 -23.34 35.34
CA LEU A 319 33.57 -24.69 35.52
C LEU A 319 34.49 -24.80 36.74
N ALA A 320 35.30 -23.79 37.04
CA ALA A 320 36.12 -23.76 38.26
C ALA A 320 35.25 -23.79 39.54
N ASN A 321 34.15 -23.03 39.55
CA ASN A 321 33.25 -22.96 40.70
C ASN A 321 32.34 -24.20 40.82
N ALA A 322 31.86 -24.75 39.70
CA ALA A 322 31.07 -25.99 39.69
C ALA A 322 31.86 -27.22 40.18
N ASN A 323 33.19 -27.21 40.01
CA ASN A 323 34.08 -28.28 40.49
C ASN A 323 34.57 -28.10 41.94
N LYS A 324 34.21 -27.01 42.64
CA LYS A 324 34.52 -26.85 44.07
C LYS A 324 33.60 -27.74 44.92
N PRO A 325 34.12 -28.68 45.73
CA PRO A 325 33.28 -29.45 46.63
C PRO A 325 32.62 -28.56 47.68
N ASN A 326 31.34 -28.80 47.98
CA ASN A 326 30.64 -28.15 49.08
C ASN A 326 31.18 -28.63 50.44
N GLY A 327 32.26 -28.01 50.94
CA GLY A 327 32.63 -28.05 52.36
C GLY A 327 34.07 -28.39 52.74
N ASP A 328 35.07 -28.26 51.86
CA ASP A 328 36.49 -28.45 52.24
C ASP A 328 37.37 -27.30 51.72
N ASP A 329 38.07 -26.61 52.63
CA ASP A 329 39.13 -25.61 52.34
C ASP A 329 40.44 -26.29 51.89
N ALA A 330 40.35 -27.26 51.00
CA ALA A 330 41.50 -27.80 50.29
C ALA A 330 41.99 -26.75 49.27
N PRO A 331 43.31 -26.57 49.08
CA PRO A 331 43.84 -25.76 48.00
C PRO A 331 43.60 -26.48 46.67
N GLY A 332 42.41 -26.27 46.09
CA GLY A 332 42.11 -26.68 44.72
C GLY A 332 43.11 -26.05 43.77
N GLU A 333 43.55 -26.81 42.76
CA GLU A 333 44.45 -26.29 41.73
C GLU A 333 43.73 -25.17 40.99
N GLU A 334 44.15 -23.92 41.24
CA GLU A 334 43.52 -22.74 40.63
C GLU A 334 43.69 -22.81 39.11
N LEU A 335 42.55 -22.94 38.41
CA LEU A 335 42.48 -22.75 36.96
C LEU A 335 43.05 -21.37 36.63
N PRO A 336 44.04 -21.27 35.72
CA PRO A 336 44.81 -20.04 35.54
C PRO A 336 43.88 -18.90 35.10
N PRO A 337 43.87 -17.75 35.81
CA PRO A 337 42.94 -16.66 35.54
C PRO A 337 43.32 -15.94 34.24
N GLY A 338 42.67 -16.32 33.15
CA GLY A 338 42.89 -15.77 31.81
C GLY A 338 42.73 -16.84 30.72
N THR A 339 43.35 -16.61 29.57
CA THR A 339 43.27 -17.46 28.36
C THR A 339 44.37 -18.52 28.27
N ASP A 340 45.25 -18.64 29.27
CA ASP A 340 46.39 -19.56 29.28
C ASP A 340 46.03 -21.05 29.14
N ASP A 341 46.99 -21.86 28.74
CA ASP A 341 46.87 -23.34 28.69
C ASP A 341 47.22 -23.94 30.06
N LEU A 342 46.35 -24.81 30.60
CA LEU A 342 46.70 -25.62 31.77
C LEU A 342 47.99 -26.41 31.50
N PRO A 343 48.95 -26.50 32.44
CA PRO A 343 50.25 -27.13 32.16
C PRO A 343 50.16 -28.64 31.91
N ASP A 344 49.16 -29.32 32.48
CA ASP A 344 48.90 -30.74 32.29
C ASP A 344 48.06 -31.00 31.02
N PRO A 345 48.58 -31.74 30.01
CA PRO A 345 47.84 -32.06 28.80
C PRO A 345 46.54 -32.84 29.02
N ALA A 346 46.45 -33.69 30.05
CA ALA A 346 45.23 -34.45 30.34
C ALA A 346 44.13 -33.54 30.91
N LYS A 347 44.53 -32.57 31.76
CA LYS A 347 43.61 -31.55 32.29
C LYS A 347 43.14 -30.59 31.20
N ARG A 348 43.99 -30.23 30.22
CA ARG A 348 43.56 -29.47 29.03
C ARG A 348 42.47 -30.19 28.23
N VAL A 349 42.62 -31.51 27.98
CA VAL A 349 41.61 -32.27 27.22
C VAL A 349 40.28 -32.33 27.96
N THR A 350 40.29 -32.54 29.27
CA THR A 350 39.05 -32.55 30.08
C THR A 350 38.43 -31.15 30.22
N GLU A 351 39.23 -30.09 30.33
CA GLU A 351 38.74 -28.70 30.28
C GLU A 351 38.03 -28.41 28.94
N ILE A 352 38.70 -28.69 27.82
CA ILE A 352 38.16 -28.44 26.47
C ILE A 352 36.81 -29.16 26.27
N GLU A 353 36.70 -30.42 26.69
CA GLU A 353 35.48 -31.19 26.52
C GLU A 353 34.35 -30.74 27.48
N ASN A 354 34.69 -30.35 28.71
CA ASN A 354 33.72 -29.73 29.64
C ASN A 354 33.20 -28.38 29.09
N MET A 355 34.07 -27.55 28.50
CA MET A 355 33.67 -26.28 27.88
C MET A 355 32.76 -26.53 26.66
N ARG A 356 33.10 -27.49 25.79
CA ARG A 356 32.24 -27.90 24.66
C ARG A 356 30.85 -28.35 25.13
N HIS A 357 30.79 -29.18 26.17
CA HIS A 357 29.52 -29.60 26.76
C HIS A 357 28.72 -28.40 27.28
N LYS A 358 29.36 -27.47 28.01
CA LYS A 358 28.67 -26.29 28.56
C LYS A 358 28.17 -25.32 27.49
N VAL A 359 28.93 -25.13 26.40
CA VAL A 359 28.48 -24.35 25.22
C VAL A 359 27.27 -25.00 24.57
N ILE A 360 27.30 -26.32 24.34
CA ILE A 360 26.18 -27.07 23.73
C ILE A 360 24.95 -27.03 24.63
N GLU A 361 25.10 -27.20 25.94
CA GLU A 361 24.02 -27.11 26.93
C GLU A 361 23.36 -25.73 26.90
N THR A 362 24.15 -24.66 26.91
CA THR A 362 23.64 -23.27 26.91
C THR A 362 22.84 -22.96 25.64
N ARG A 363 23.34 -23.38 24.47
CA ARG A 363 22.61 -23.20 23.18
C ARG A 363 21.45 -24.20 22.99
N GLN A 364 21.40 -25.30 23.74
CA GLN A 364 20.26 -26.24 23.74
C GLN A 364 19.00 -25.60 24.32
N GLU A 365 19.10 -24.71 25.31
CA GLU A 365 17.94 -23.98 25.84
C GLU A 365 17.36 -23.00 24.81
N VAL A 366 18.22 -22.25 24.12
CA VAL A 366 17.85 -21.36 23.00
C VAL A 366 17.19 -22.15 21.88
N PHE A 367 17.77 -23.29 21.49
CA PHE A 367 17.18 -24.19 20.49
C PHE A 367 15.79 -24.69 20.90
N ASN A 368 15.60 -25.12 22.16
CA ASN A 368 14.31 -25.61 22.64
C ASN A 368 13.22 -24.51 22.60
N HIS A 369 13.58 -23.25 22.84
CA HIS A 369 12.67 -22.12 22.70
C HIS A 369 12.30 -21.87 21.23
N ASN A 370 13.29 -21.86 20.34
CA ASN A 370 13.07 -21.69 18.90
C ASN A 370 12.23 -22.85 18.30
N GLU A 371 12.47 -24.10 18.71
CA GLU A 371 11.66 -25.27 18.33
C GLU A 371 10.17 -25.06 18.66
N HIS A 372 9.86 -24.44 19.81
CA HIS A 372 8.49 -24.09 20.17
C HIS A 372 7.90 -22.98 19.28
N GLU A 373 8.68 -21.94 18.97
CA GLU A 373 8.24 -20.85 18.07
C GLU A 373 8.09 -21.28 16.61
N VAL A 374 8.90 -22.25 16.14
CA VAL A 374 8.72 -22.98 14.87
C VAL A 374 7.45 -23.82 14.92
N SER A 375 7.22 -24.59 15.99
CA SER A 375 6.08 -25.50 16.12
C SER A 375 4.73 -24.76 16.02
N LYS A 376 4.62 -23.56 16.63
CA LYS A 376 3.44 -22.68 16.50
C LYS A 376 3.09 -22.30 15.06
N ARG A 377 4.10 -22.23 14.17
CA ARG A 377 4.01 -21.60 12.85
C ARG A 377 4.13 -22.58 11.69
N TRP A 378 4.60 -23.80 11.96
CA TRP A 378 4.86 -24.83 10.96
C TRP A 378 3.69 -25.05 10.00
N ALA A 379 2.46 -25.17 10.52
CA ALA A 379 1.27 -25.40 9.70
C ALA A 379 0.99 -24.26 8.70
N PHE A 380 1.21 -23.00 9.10
CA PHE A 380 1.04 -21.84 8.23
C PHE A 380 2.13 -21.78 7.16
N GLU A 381 3.39 -22.02 7.54
CA GLU A 381 4.54 -22.01 6.62
C GLU A 381 4.50 -23.20 5.64
N GLU A 382 3.98 -24.36 6.04
CA GLU A 382 3.71 -25.50 5.15
C GLU A 382 2.55 -25.21 4.18
N GLY A 383 1.53 -24.45 4.62
CA GLY A 383 0.42 -24.00 3.77
C GLY A 383 0.82 -23.05 2.63
N ILE A 384 1.96 -22.36 2.74
CA ILE A 384 2.50 -21.46 1.70
C ILE A 384 3.15 -22.28 0.57
N LYS A 385 2.35 -22.74 -0.39
CA LYS A 385 2.86 -23.47 -1.57
C LYS A 385 3.67 -22.58 -2.53
N ARG A 386 3.37 -21.27 -2.59
CA ARG A 386 4.06 -20.30 -3.48
C ARG A 386 4.46 -19.03 -2.71
N PRO A 387 5.71 -18.95 -2.18
CA PRO A 387 6.19 -17.77 -1.46
C PRO A 387 6.64 -16.62 -2.36
N TYR A 388 6.79 -16.86 -3.67
CA TYR A 388 7.26 -15.86 -4.65
C TYR A 388 6.11 -15.25 -5.47
N PHE A 389 6.33 -14.04 -5.99
CA PHE A 389 5.40 -13.37 -6.88
C PHE A 389 5.19 -14.12 -8.20
N HIS A 390 3.93 -14.29 -8.61
CA HIS A 390 3.57 -14.71 -9.97
C HIS A 390 2.14 -14.25 -10.28
N VAL A 391 1.92 -13.68 -11.47
CA VAL A 391 0.62 -13.14 -11.93
C VAL A 391 -0.57 -14.11 -11.92
N LYS A 392 -0.36 -15.43 -12.02
CA LYS A 392 -1.44 -16.42 -11.88
C LYS A 392 -2.03 -16.31 -10.48
N ALA A 393 -3.36 -16.22 -10.38
CA ALA A 393 -4.07 -16.17 -9.10
C ALA A 393 -3.66 -17.33 -8.16
N LEU A 394 -3.57 -17.04 -6.87
CA LEU A 394 -3.45 -18.01 -5.79
C LEU A 394 -4.78 -18.75 -5.57
N GLU A 395 -4.67 -19.97 -5.04
CA GLU A 395 -5.83 -20.73 -4.56
C GLU A 395 -6.47 -20.02 -3.35
N LYS A 396 -7.81 -20.06 -3.21
CA LYS A 396 -8.51 -19.47 -2.06
C LYS A 396 -7.99 -20.02 -0.71
N THR A 397 -7.57 -21.28 -0.68
CA THR A 397 -6.93 -21.92 0.48
C THR A 397 -5.62 -21.24 0.89
N GLN A 398 -4.78 -20.84 -0.06
CA GLN A 398 -3.52 -20.13 0.22
C GLN A 398 -3.79 -18.68 0.67
N LEU A 399 -4.80 -18.02 0.10
CA LEU A 399 -5.24 -16.69 0.56
C LEU A 399 -5.79 -16.74 1.99
N ASN A 400 -6.56 -17.77 2.34
CA ASN A 400 -7.02 -18.01 3.71
C ASN A 400 -5.85 -18.22 4.67
N ASN A 401 -4.92 -19.12 4.34
CA ASN A 401 -3.70 -19.37 5.12
C ASN A 401 -2.89 -18.08 5.38
N TRP A 402 -2.75 -17.21 4.38
CA TRP A 402 -2.10 -15.90 4.56
C TRP A 402 -2.87 -14.96 5.48
N ARG A 403 -4.20 -14.92 5.42
CA ARG A 403 -5.00 -14.11 6.38
C ARG A 403 -4.82 -14.64 7.80
N GLU A 404 -5.07 -15.94 8.00
CA GLU A 404 -5.01 -16.63 9.29
C GLU A 404 -3.63 -16.53 9.94
N TYR A 405 -2.53 -16.63 9.17
CA TYR A 405 -1.17 -16.45 9.69
C TYR A 405 -0.86 -14.98 10.04
N LEU A 406 -1.34 -14.02 9.24
CA LEU A 406 -1.22 -12.60 9.58
C LEU A 406 -2.04 -12.24 10.83
N ASP A 407 -3.25 -12.79 11.00
CA ASP A 407 -4.04 -12.63 12.22
C ASP A 407 -3.34 -13.25 13.44
N PHE A 408 -2.72 -14.43 13.29
CA PHE A 408 -1.94 -15.06 14.35
C PHE A 408 -0.75 -14.20 14.82
N GLU A 409 0.09 -13.67 13.92
CA GLU A 409 1.21 -12.81 14.32
C GLU A 409 0.73 -11.43 14.80
N LEU A 410 -0.40 -10.90 14.31
CA LEU A 410 -1.01 -9.66 14.83
C LEU A 410 -1.47 -9.79 16.29
N GLU A 411 -1.88 -10.99 16.72
CA GLU A 411 -2.29 -11.27 18.10
C GLU A 411 -1.12 -11.72 19.01
N ASN A 412 -0.06 -12.35 18.47
CA ASN A 412 0.95 -13.08 19.25
C ASN A 412 2.43 -12.74 18.91
N GLY A 413 2.69 -11.97 17.85
CA GLY A 413 4.03 -11.65 17.35
C GLY A 413 4.56 -10.31 17.84
N THR A 414 5.84 -10.03 17.56
CA THR A 414 6.43 -8.70 17.75
C THR A 414 6.16 -7.80 16.54
N PRO A 415 6.20 -6.45 16.67
CA PRO A 415 5.91 -5.55 15.55
C PRO A 415 6.80 -5.77 14.32
N GLU A 416 8.09 -6.04 14.54
CA GLU A 416 9.07 -6.31 13.48
C GLU A 416 8.73 -7.61 12.75
N ARG A 417 8.27 -8.63 13.49
CA ARG A 417 7.85 -9.91 12.92
C ARG A 417 6.55 -9.79 12.12
N VAL A 418 5.61 -8.96 12.57
CA VAL A 418 4.39 -8.63 11.82
C VAL A 418 4.73 -7.90 10.52
N VAL A 419 5.62 -6.89 10.57
CA VAL A 419 6.13 -6.16 9.40
C VAL A 419 6.78 -7.10 8.38
N VAL A 420 7.70 -7.98 8.84
CA VAL A 420 8.34 -8.98 7.98
C VAL A 420 7.30 -9.92 7.35
N LEU A 421 6.32 -10.41 8.11
CA LEU A 421 5.29 -11.29 7.53
C LEU A 421 4.40 -10.56 6.52
N PHE A 422 4.07 -9.28 6.73
CA PHE A 422 3.34 -8.48 5.74
C PHE A 422 4.14 -8.31 4.45
N GLU A 423 5.42 -7.94 4.48
CA GLU A 423 6.23 -7.82 3.27
C GLU A 423 6.39 -9.17 2.53
N ARG A 424 6.59 -10.28 3.26
CA ARG A 424 6.57 -11.64 2.69
C ARG A 424 5.24 -11.96 2.01
N CYS A 425 4.12 -11.64 2.68
CA CYS A 425 2.78 -11.86 2.16
C CYS A 425 2.54 -11.04 0.88
N LEU A 426 2.94 -9.76 0.88
CA LEU A 426 2.76 -8.86 -0.26
C LEU A 426 3.61 -9.25 -1.47
N ILE A 427 4.75 -9.94 -1.29
CA ILE A 427 5.47 -10.55 -2.43
C ILE A 427 4.62 -11.63 -3.10
N ALA A 428 4.09 -12.59 -2.35
CA ALA A 428 3.25 -13.66 -2.91
C ALA A 428 1.88 -13.15 -3.41
N CYS A 429 1.34 -12.12 -2.76
CA CYS A 429 -0.05 -11.63 -2.88
C CYS A 429 -0.17 -10.20 -3.44
N ALA A 430 0.83 -9.67 -4.14
CA ALA A 430 0.84 -8.27 -4.61
C ALA A 430 -0.41 -7.83 -5.40
N LEU A 431 -1.09 -8.76 -6.10
CA LEU A 431 -2.29 -8.48 -6.89
C LEU A 431 -3.61 -8.45 -6.08
N TYR A 432 -3.54 -8.57 -4.75
CA TYR A 432 -4.70 -8.67 -3.86
C TYR A 432 -4.79 -7.45 -2.92
N GLU A 433 -5.66 -6.49 -3.25
CA GLU A 433 -5.80 -5.23 -2.52
C GLU A 433 -6.12 -5.39 -1.02
N GLU A 434 -6.75 -6.51 -0.62
CA GLU A 434 -7.09 -6.80 0.77
C GLU A 434 -5.86 -6.82 1.72
N PHE A 435 -4.70 -7.32 1.27
CA PHE A 435 -3.50 -7.41 2.12
C PHE A 435 -2.79 -6.07 2.24
N TRP A 436 -2.73 -5.29 1.17
CA TRP A 436 -2.21 -3.90 1.21
C TRP A 436 -3.05 -3.03 2.14
N ILE A 437 -4.38 -3.14 2.08
CA ILE A 437 -5.31 -2.41 2.95
C ILE A 437 -5.18 -2.89 4.42
N LYS A 438 -4.99 -4.19 4.66
CA LYS A 438 -4.76 -4.73 6.01
C LYS A 438 -3.43 -4.23 6.61
N TYR A 439 -2.36 -4.16 5.80
CA TYR A 439 -1.06 -3.67 6.23
C TYR A 439 -1.05 -2.16 6.49
N ALA A 440 -1.65 -1.37 5.60
CA ALA A 440 -1.83 0.06 5.79
C ALA A 440 -2.54 0.36 7.12
N LYS A 441 -3.66 -0.32 7.40
CA LYS A 441 -4.39 -0.21 8.69
C LYS A 441 -3.55 -0.60 9.91
N TYR A 442 -2.67 -1.59 9.79
CA TYR A 442 -1.75 -1.92 10.88
C TYR A 442 -0.78 -0.75 11.15
N LEU A 443 -0.19 -0.17 10.10
CA LEU A 443 0.76 0.94 10.20
C LEU A 443 0.14 2.29 10.62
N GLU A 444 -1.18 2.48 10.52
CA GLU A 444 -1.90 3.72 10.93
C GLU A 444 -1.61 4.14 12.38
N SER A 445 -1.21 3.20 13.25
CA SER A 445 -0.84 3.48 14.65
C SER A 445 0.67 3.70 14.89
N TYR A 446 1.54 3.47 13.90
CA TYR A 446 3.01 3.49 14.05
C TYR A 446 3.71 4.60 13.25
N SER A 447 3.38 4.76 11.96
CA SER A 447 3.99 5.77 11.08
C SER A 447 3.07 6.16 9.92
N VAL A 448 2.76 7.46 9.85
CA VAL A 448 2.00 8.07 8.75
C VAL A 448 2.73 7.91 7.42
N GLU A 449 4.06 8.06 7.39
CA GLU A 449 4.83 7.87 6.16
C GLU A 449 4.91 6.39 5.76
N GLY A 450 4.93 5.46 6.73
CA GLY A 450 4.75 4.03 6.46
C GLY A 450 3.44 3.73 5.72
N VAL A 451 2.32 4.28 6.20
CA VAL A 451 1.01 4.14 5.52
C VAL A 451 1.04 4.75 4.11
N ARG A 452 1.62 5.95 3.95
CA ARG A 452 1.80 6.60 2.64
C ARG A 452 2.62 5.76 1.68
N HIS A 453 3.75 5.21 2.15
CA HIS A 453 4.62 4.34 1.37
C HIS A 453 3.87 3.09 0.90
N ILE A 454 3.15 2.41 1.79
CA ILE A 454 2.39 1.19 1.45
C ILE A 454 1.25 1.47 0.47
N PHE A 455 0.50 2.57 0.63
CA PHE A 455 -0.51 2.95 -0.35
C PHE A 455 0.09 3.32 -1.71
N LYS A 456 1.20 4.08 -1.74
CA LYS A 456 1.90 4.46 -2.97
C LYS A 456 2.43 3.22 -3.71
N LYS A 457 3.13 2.33 -3.00
CA LYS A 457 3.65 1.04 -3.49
C LYS A 457 2.53 0.15 -4.04
N ALA A 458 1.38 0.10 -3.36
CA ALA A 458 0.18 -0.60 -3.87
C ALA A 458 -0.35 0.06 -5.16
N CYS A 459 -0.61 1.36 -5.13
CA CYS A 459 -1.36 2.08 -6.16
C CYS A 459 -0.56 2.37 -7.43
N THR A 460 0.72 2.72 -7.35
CA THR A 460 1.51 3.15 -8.52
C THR A 460 2.28 2.02 -9.20
N ILE A 461 2.40 0.85 -8.58
CA ILE A 461 3.15 -0.31 -9.11
C ILE A 461 2.20 -1.49 -9.36
N HIS A 462 1.62 -2.04 -8.29
CA HIS A 462 0.99 -3.36 -8.35
C HIS A 462 -0.51 -3.35 -8.70
N LEU A 463 -1.22 -2.27 -8.37
CA LEU A 463 -2.68 -2.17 -8.44
C LEU A 463 -3.20 -0.87 -9.11
N PRO A 464 -2.63 -0.39 -10.24
CA PRO A 464 -2.97 0.91 -10.83
C PRO A 464 -4.44 1.07 -11.25
N LYS A 465 -5.12 -0.02 -11.61
CA LYS A 465 -6.54 -0.02 -12.05
C LYS A 465 -7.53 -0.44 -10.96
N LYS A 466 -7.12 -0.52 -9.69
CA LYS A 466 -7.97 -1.00 -8.57
C LYS A 466 -8.55 0.16 -7.75
N PRO A 467 -9.83 0.51 -7.91
CA PRO A 467 -10.39 1.72 -7.32
C PRO A 467 -10.49 1.68 -5.79
N THR A 468 -10.61 0.50 -5.15
CA THR A 468 -10.79 0.43 -3.69
C THR A 468 -9.59 0.99 -2.94
N VAL A 469 -8.37 0.56 -3.30
CA VAL A 469 -7.14 0.99 -2.63
C VAL A 469 -6.79 2.47 -2.93
N HIS A 470 -7.01 2.95 -4.15
CA HIS A 470 -6.84 4.37 -4.51
C HIS A 470 -7.85 5.28 -3.78
N LEU A 471 -9.11 4.86 -3.62
CA LEU A 471 -10.13 5.60 -2.87
C LEU A 471 -9.86 5.64 -1.36
N LEU A 472 -9.11 4.66 -0.83
CA LEU A 472 -8.63 4.66 0.56
C LEU A 472 -7.39 5.54 0.71
N TRP A 473 -6.41 5.45 -0.20
CA TRP A 473 -5.23 6.32 -0.20
C TRP A 473 -5.61 7.81 -0.26
N ALA A 474 -6.51 8.19 -1.18
CA ALA A 474 -6.98 9.57 -1.26
C ALA A 474 -7.78 10.04 -0.02
N ALA A 475 -8.45 9.13 0.69
CA ALA A 475 -9.12 9.45 1.96
C ALA A 475 -8.12 9.62 3.11
N PHE A 476 -7.07 8.79 3.14
CA PHE A 476 -5.95 8.92 4.06
C PHE A 476 -5.20 10.24 3.86
N GLU A 477 -4.83 10.60 2.62
CA GLU A 477 -4.16 11.88 2.34
C GLU A 477 -5.02 13.08 2.71
N GLU A 478 -6.34 13.04 2.44
CA GLU A 478 -7.28 14.06 2.92
C GLU A 478 -7.31 14.15 4.46
N GLN A 479 -7.24 13.03 5.17
CA GLN A 479 -7.19 12.99 6.64
C GLN A 479 -5.86 13.54 7.20
N GLN A 480 -4.73 13.38 6.49
CA GLN A 480 -3.45 13.98 6.85
C GLN A 480 -3.34 15.47 6.42
N GLY A 481 -4.33 16.01 5.71
CA GLY A 481 -4.34 17.39 5.21
C GLY A 481 -3.69 17.59 3.83
N SER A 482 -3.19 16.53 3.19
CA SER A 482 -2.62 16.51 1.84
C SER A 482 -3.70 16.56 0.75
N VAL A 483 -4.54 17.61 0.75
CA VAL A 483 -5.73 17.70 -0.12
C VAL A 483 -5.37 17.68 -1.61
N GLU A 484 -4.28 18.34 -2.01
CA GLU A 484 -3.77 18.37 -3.37
C GLU A 484 -3.30 16.98 -3.86
N GLU A 485 -2.74 16.17 -2.96
CA GLU A 485 -2.36 14.77 -3.25
C GLU A 485 -3.62 13.92 -3.47
N ALA A 486 -4.63 14.06 -2.59
CA ALA A 486 -5.92 13.42 -2.75
C ALA A 486 -6.62 13.82 -4.07
N ARG A 487 -6.50 15.08 -4.53
CA ARG A 487 -6.96 15.51 -5.85
C ARG A 487 -6.22 14.83 -6.99
N ARG A 488 -4.90 14.62 -6.86
CA ARG A 488 -4.08 13.98 -7.91
C ARG A 488 -4.45 12.50 -8.04
N ILE A 489 -4.45 11.75 -6.93
CA ILE A 489 -4.81 10.32 -6.88
C ILE A 489 -6.19 10.08 -7.50
N LEU A 490 -7.20 10.87 -7.12
CA LEU A 490 -8.56 10.71 -7.62
C LEU A 490 -8.73 11.10 -9.10
N ARG A 491 -7.83 11.92 -9.64
CA ARG A 491 -7.79 12.25 -11.07
C ARG A 491 -7.12 11.13 -11.85
N GLU A 492 -5.94 10.69 -11.42
CA GLU A 492 -5.19 9.56 -12.00
C GLU A 492 -6.05 8.29 -12.05
N MET A 493 -6.77 7.98 -10.97
CA MET A 493 -7.70 6.85 -10.92
C MET A 493 -8.90 6.99 -11.88
N GLU A 494 -9.38 8.20 -12.16
CA GLU A 494 -10.48 8.40 -13.12
C GLU A 494 -10.00 8.35 -14.57
N GLU A 495 -8.77 8.82 -14.84
CA GLU A 495 -8.12 8.69 -16.14
C GLU A 495 -7.76 7.21 -16.44
N ALA A 496 -7.35 6.45 -15.42
CA ALA A 496 -7.05 5.02 -15.53
C ALA A 496 -8.30 4.12 -15.66
N VAL A 497 -9.44 4.50 -15.05
CA VAL A 497 -10.73 3.75 -15.17
C VAL A 497 -11.92 4.70 -15.43
N PRO A 498 -12.09 5.18 -16.69
CA PRO A 498 -13.07 6.22 -17.01
C PRO A 498 -14.53 5.80 -16.85
N GLY A 499 -15.35 6.68 -16.25
CA GLY A 499 -16.78 6.48 -16.03
C GLY A 499 -17.13 5.68 -14.77
N LEU A 500 -16.19 5.50 -13.83
CA LEU A 500 -16.48 4.87 -12.55
C LEU A 500 -17.10 5.90 -11.57
N ALA A 501 -18.43 5.88 -11.45
CA ALA A 501 -19.19 6.88 -10.71
C ALA A 501 -18.78 7.07 -9.24
N THR A 502 -18.20 6.06 -8.58
CA THR A 502 -17.69 6.18 -7.19
C THR A 502 -16.48 7.13 -7.09
N VAL A 503 -15.60 7.14 -8.10
CA VAL A 503 -14.43 8.04 -8.17
C VAL A 503 -14.89 9.47 -8.45
N ARG A 504 -15.74 9.66 -9.47
CA ARG A 504 -16.31 10.97 -9.81
C ARG A 504 -17.07 11.59 -8.62
N MET A 505 -17.87 10.79 -7.91
CA MET A 505 -18.56 11.23 -6.68
C MET A 505 -17.62 11.47 -5.50
N ARG A 506 -16.43 10.83 -5.45
CA ARG A 506 -15.40 11.14 -4.44
C ARG A 506 -14.77 12.50 -4.70
N ARG A 507 -14.34 12.79 -5.94
CA ARG A 507 -13.78 14.10 -6.35
C ARG A 507 -14.73 15.25 -6.00
N VAL A 508 -15.99 15.15 -6.45
CA VAL A 508 -17.06 16.12 -6.16
C VAL A 508 -17.29 16.33 -4.66
N SER A 509 -17.09 15.28 -3.84
CA SER A 509 -17.26 15.37 -2.38
C SER A 509 -16.04 15.93 -1.66
N LEU A 510 -14.84 15.74 -2.20
CA LEU A 510 -13.60 16.35 -1.73
C LEU A 510 -13.68 17.87 -1.93
N GLU A 511 -13.87 18.35 -3.16
CA GLU A 511 -13.97 19.78 -3.46
C GLU A 511 -15.08 20.49 -2.66
N ARG A 512 -16.23 19.82 -2.48
CA ARG A 512 -17.32 20.31 -1.64
C ARG A 512 -16.95 20.45 -0.14
N ARG A 513 -16.10 19.58 0.42
CA ARG A 513 -15.62 19.71 1.81
C ARG A 513 -14.66 20.88 1.98
N HIS A 514 -13.81 21.10 0.99
CA HIS A 514 -12.81 22.19 0.99
C HIS A 514 -13.35 23.51 0.40
N GLY A 515 -14.66 23.62 0.18
CA GLY A 515 -15.33 24.87 -0.21
C GLY A 515 -15.29 25.22 -1.71
N HIS A 516 -14.62 24.41 -2.55
CA HIS A 516 -14.52 24.59 -3.99
C HIS A 516 -15.82 24.19 -4.72
N MET A 517 -16.88 24.96 -4.47
CA MET A 517 -18.23 24.69 -4.98
C MET A 517 -18.33 24.77 -6.51
N GLU A 518 -17.54 25.63 -7.15
CA GLU A 518 -17.51 25.80 -8.60
C GLU A 518 -16.89 24.58 -9.30
N GLU A 519 -15.76 24.07 -8.81
CA GLU A 519 -15.16 22.81 -9.28
C GLU A 519 -16.11 21.62 -9.05
N ALA A 520 -16.82 21.59 -7.91
CA ALA A 520 -17.83 20.57 -7.64
C ALA A 520 -19.06 20.66 -8.57
N GLU A 521 -19.43 21.86 -9.07
CA GLU A 521 -20.43 22.02 -10.14
C GLU A 521 -19.85 21.60 -11.51
N ALA A 522 -18.62 21.99 -11.82
CA ALA A 522 -17.95 21.69 -13.10
C ALA A 522 -17.77 20.19 -13.32
N LEU A 523 -17.25 19.46 -12.32
CA LEU A 523 -17.08 18.01 -12.36
C LEU A 523 -18.41 17.27 -12.59
N LEU A 524 -19.52 17.74 -12.01
CA LEU A 524 -20.83 17.14 -12.26
C LEU A 524 -21.37 17.54 -13.65
N THR A 525 -21.15 18.76 -14.09
CA THR A 525 -21.60 19.26 -15.40
C THR A 525 -20.92 18.51 -16.54
N ASP A 526 -19.60 18.31 -16.46
CA ASP A 526 -18.82 17.50 -17.41
C ASP A 526 -19.24 16.01 -17.39
N ALA A 527 -19.71 15.50 -16.24
CA ALA A 527 -20.24 14.13 -16.15
C ALA A 527 -21.63 13.99 -16.79
N ILE A 528 -22.41 15.08 -16.87
CA ILE A 528 -23.70 15.13 -17.57
C ILE A 528 -23.49 15.26 -19.09
N SER A 529 -22.45 15.94 -19.55
CA SER A 529 -22.13 16.03 -20.99
C SER A 529 -21.45 14.79 -21.54
N ASN A 530 -20.58 14.14 -20.76
CA ASN A 530 -19.71 13.05 -21.22
C ASN A 530 -20.20 11.65 -20.79
N GLY A 531 -21.39 11.57 -20.16
CA GLY A 531 -21.98 10.31 -19.71
C GLY A 531 -22.25 9.33 -20.86
N LYS A 532 -21.96 8.04 -20.64
CA LYS A 532 -21.99 7.00 -21.69
C LYS A 532 -23.41 6.63 -22.13
N ASN A 533 -24.43 6.98 -21.34
CA ASN A 533 -25.85 6.74 -21.60
C ASN A 533 -26.73 7.75 -20.85
N SER A 534 -28.00 7.90 -21.25
CA SER A 534 -28.91 8.89 -20.65
C SER A 534 -29.14 8.68 -19.14
N SER A 535 -29.21 7.42 -18.68
CA SER A 535 -29.39 7.10 -17.25
C SER A 535 -28.21 7.56 -16.38
N GLU A 536 -26.98 7.50 -16.91
CA GLU A 536 -25.78 8.04 -16.27
C GLU A 536 -25.80 9.58 -16.21
N ALA A 537 -26.12 10.25 -17.32
CA ALA A 537 -26.27 11.71 -17.35
C ALA A 537 -27.37 12.18 -16.37
N SER A 538 -28.52 11.51 -16.35
CA SER A 538 -29.62 11.73 -15.40
C SER A 538 -29.22 11.48 -13.95
N PHE A 539 -28.37 10.50 -13.67
CA PHE A 539 -27.82 10.27 -12.33
C PHE A 539 -26.99 11.48 -11.87
N TYR A 540 -26.05 11.96 -12.70
CA TYR A 540 -25.24 13.13 -12.34
C TYR A 540 -26.06 14.42 -12.26
N ALA A 541 -27.08 14.60 -13.11
CA ALA A 541 -28.03 15.72 -13.04
C ALA A 541 -28.80 15.74 -11.71
N VAL A 542 -29.25 14.58 -11.21
CA VAL A 542 -29.84 14.45 -9.87
C VAL A 542 -28.85 14.84 -8.77
N LYS A 543 -27.58 14.46 -8.87
CA LYS A 543 -26.55 14.85 -7.88
C LYS A 543 -26.27 16.36 -7.91
N LEU A 544 -26.21 16.96 -9.09
CA LEU A 544 -26.00 18.39 -9.28
C LEU A 544 -27.19 19.19 -8.73
N ALA A 545 -28.42 18.83 -9.09
CA ALA A 545 -29.62 19.46 -8.57
C ALA A 545 -29.71 19.39 -7.03
N ARG A 546 -29.35 18.24 -6.42
CA ARG A 546 -29.30 18.12 -4.95
C ARG A 546 -28.21 18.97 -4.30
N GLN A 547 -27.04 19.12 -4.93
CA GLN A 547 -25.99 20.03 -4.47
C GLN A 547 -26.45 21.49 -4.51
N LEU A 548 -26.96 21.92 -5.66
CA LEU A 548 -27.51 23.26 -5.89
C LEU A 548 -28.61 23.60 -4.88
N LEU A 549 -29.56 22.68 -4.66
CA LEU A 549 -30.68 22.86 -3.74
C LEU A 549 -30.25 22.83 -2.25
N LYS A 550 -29.62 21.74 -1.80
CA LYS A 550 -29.42 21.50 -0.35
C LYS A 550 -28.18 22.21 0.19
N VAL A 551 -27.11 22.36 -0.61
CA VAL A 551 -25.86 23.02 -0.20
C VAL A 551 -25.93 24.52 -0.53
N GLN A 552 -26.07 24.88 -1.81
CA GLN A 552 -26.00 26.27 -2.27
C GLN A 552 -27.31 27.07 -2.15
N LYS A 553 -28.43 26.43 -1.81
CA LYS A 553 -29.79 27.02 -1.74
C LYS A 553 -30.29 27.61 -3.06
N SER A 554 -29.67 27.26 -4.19
CA SER A 554 -30.00 27.80 -5.51
C SER A 554 -31.12 27.00 -6.19
N ILE A 555 -32.35 27.20 -5.71
CA ILE A 555 -33.56 26.50 -6.18
C ILE A 555 -33.73 26.67 -7.70
N GLY A 556 -33.54 27.89 -8.22
CA GLY A 556 -33.68 28.18 -9.65
C GLY A 556 -32.67 27.43 -10.54
N LYS A 557 -31.38 27.38 -10.15
CA LYS A 557 -30.38 26.55 -10.86
C LYS A 557 -30.78 25.06 -10.79
N ALA A 558 -31.17 24.57 -9.61
CA ALA A 558 -31.52 23.16 -9.41
C ALA A 558 -32.74 22.72 -10.24
N LYS A 559 -33.79 23.55 -10.31
CA LYS A 559 -34.98 23.33 -11.14
C LYS A 559 -34.62 23.31 -12.62
N LYS A 560 -33.77 24.23 -13.09
CA LYS A 560 -33.27 24.22 -14.47
C LYS A 560 -32.52 22.93 -14.79
N VAL A 561 -31.56 22.51 -13.97
CA VAL A 561 -30.77 21.28 -14.18
C VAL A 561 -31.66 20.02 -14.28
N LEU A 562 -32.75 19.95 -13.51
CA LEU A 562 -33.70 18.84 -13.61
C LEU A 562 -34.55 18.91 -14.89
N LEU A 563 -35.00 20.09 -15.31
CA LEU A 563 -35.75 20.26 -16.57
C LEU A 563 -34.87 19.97 -17.80
N ASP A 564 -33.66 20.55 -17.86
CA ASP A 564 -32.63 20.31 -18.88
C ASP A 564 -32.20 18.81 -18.98
N ALA A 565 -32.50 18.01 -17.95
CA ALA A 565 -32.29 16.56 -17.93
C ALA A 565 -33.56 15.77 -18.30
N VAL A 566 -34.76 16.21 -17.88
CA VAL A 566 -36.03 15.59 -18.30
C VAL A 566 -36.20 15.66 -19.81
N GLU A 567 -35.81 16.76 -20.45
CA GLU A 567 -35.81 16.91 -21.92
C GLU A 567 -34.87 15.93 -22.66
N LYS A 568 -33.99 15.23 -21.94
CA LYS A 568 -33.04 14.22 -22.49
C LYS A 568 -33.37 12.79 -22.06
N ASP A 569 -34.16 12.62 -21.01
CA ASP A 569 -34.48 11.33 -20.41
C ASP A 569 -35.90 11.36 -19.80
N GLU A 570 -36.89 11.61 -20.66
CA GLU A 570 -38.30 11.67 -20.28
C GLU A 570 -38.81 10.35 -19.65
N THR A 571 -38.06 9.26 -19.77
CA THR A 571 -38.40 7.92 -19.28
C THR A 571 -37.98 7.63 -17.83
N ASN A 572 -37.26 8.55 -17.18
CA ASN A 572 -36.61 8.28 -15.90
C ASN A 572 -37.38 8.84 -14.69
N PRO A 573 -38.07 8.00 -13.89
CA PRO A 573 -38.89 8.45 -12.77
C PRO A 573 -38.08 9.18 -11.69
N LYS A 574 -36.76 8.97 -11.62
CA LYS A 574 -35.90 9.63 -10.63
C LYS A 574 -35.82 11.14 -10.87
N LEU A 575 -35.85 11.61 -12.12
CA LEU A 575 -35.82 13.05 -12.42
C LEU A 575 -37.07 13.75 -11.88
N TYR A 576 -38.26 13.23 -12.24
CA TYR A 576 -39.54 13.75 -11.76
C TYR A 576 -39.70 13.68 -10.24
N LEU A 577 -39.22 12.61 -9.58
CA LEU A 577 -39.21 12.52 -8.11
C LEU A 577 -38.31 13.58 -7.46
N ASN A 578 -37.16 13.89 -8.05
CA ASN A 578 -36.27 14.94 -7.53
C ASN A 578 -36.82 16.36 -7.80
N LEU A 579 -37.59 16.52 -8.88
CA LEU A 579 -38.30 17.77 -9.17
C LEU A 579 -39.46 17.99 -8.19
N LEU A 580 -40.25 16.96 -7.87
CA LEU A 580 -41.25 17.03 -6.80
C LEU A 580 -40.61 17.29 -5.42
N GLU A 581 -39.48 16.66 -5.07
CA GLU A 581 -38.77 16.97 -3.81
C GLU A 581 -38.29 18.44 -3.75
N LEU A 582 -37.99 19.05 -4.90
CA LEU A 582 -37.62 20.46 -4.98
C LEU A 582 -38.83 21.35 -4.67
N GLU A 583 -39.97 21.16 -5.34
CA GLU A 583 -41.18 21.97 -5.08
C GLU A 583 -41.74 21.73 -3.67
N TYR A 584 -41.74 20.49 -3.17
CA TYR A 584 -42.11 20.11 -1.80
C TYR A 584 -41.18 20.68 -0.72
N SER A 585 -40.00 21.20 -1.09
CA SER A 585 -39.06 21.81 -0.13
C SER A 585 -39.31 23.31 0.13
N GLY A 586 -40.28 23.91 -0.57
CA GLY A 586 -40.82 25.24 -0.28
C GLY A 586 -42.12 25.18 0.53
N ASP A 587 -42.91 26.26 0.47
CA ASP A 587 -44.28 26.27 0.98
C ASP A 587 -45.19 25.53 -0.01
N VAL A 588 -45.77 24.41 0.46
CA VAL A 588 -46.63 23.54 -0.33
C VAL A 588 -47.87 24.26 -0.89
N GLN A 589 -48.44 25.21 -0.16
CA GLN A 589 -49.64 25.96 -0.60
C GLN A 589 -49.28 27.02 -1.65
N GLN A 590 -48.10 27.64 -1.53
CA GLN A 590 -47.60 28.59 -2.53
C GLN A 590 -47.12 27.87 -3.81
N ASN A 591 -46.58 26.66 -3.67
CA ASN A 591 -46.05 25.85 -4.76
C ASN A 591 -47.08 24.90 -5.40
N GLU A 592 -48.35 24.87 -4.94
CA GLU A 592 -49.38 23.91 -5.41
C GLU A 592 -49.48 23.85 -6.96
N THR A 593 -49.43 25.00 -7.64
CA THR A 593 -49.47 25.07 -9.11
C THR A 593 -48.25 24.42 -9.78
N GLU A 594 -47.04 24.63 -9.23
CA GLU A 594 -45.81 24.05 -9.76
C GLU A 594 -45.69 22.55 -9.44
N ILE A 595 -46.19 22.13 -8.28
CA ILE A 595 -46.33 20.73 -7.87
C ILE A 595 -47.25 19.99 -8.86
N LEU A 596 -48.42 20.55 -9.15
CA LEU A 596 -49.36 19.95 -10.10
C LEU A 596 -48.79 19.92 -11.52
N ALA A 597 -48.09 20.99 -11.95
CA ALA A 597 -47.37 20.98 -13.24
C ALA A 597 -46.24 19.92 -13.31
N CYS A 598 -45.62 19.57 -12.18
CA CYS A 598 -44.67 18.46 -12.10
C CYS A 598 -45.36 17.08 -12.21
N PHE A 599 -46.51 16.89 -11.55
CA PHE A 599 -47.33 15.69 -11.70
C PHE A 599 -47.85 15.53 -13.13
N ASP A 600 -48.41 16.58 -13.74
CA ASP A 600 -48.90 16.55 -15.12
C ASP A 600 -47.76 16.24 -16.12
N ARG A 601 -46.56 16.78 -15.92
CA ARG A 601 -45.40 16.43 -16.75
C ARG A 601 -45.00 14.97 -16.59
N ALA A 602 -45.03 14.41 -15.38
CA ALA A 602 -44.74 12.99 -15.14
C ALA A 602 -45.81 12.06 -15.75
N LEU A 603 -47.09 12.45 -15.70
CA LEU A 603 -48.22 11.66 -16.21
C LEU A 603 -48.34 11.66 -17.75
N ASN A 604 -47.92 12.75 -18.39
CA ASN A 604 -47.90 12.88 -19.85
C ASN A 604 -46.61 12.35 -20.50
N SER A 605 -45.63 11.91 -19.71
CA SER A 605 -44.36 11.35 -20.19
C SER A 605 -44.51 9.98 -20.89
N PRO A 606 -43.51 9.52 -21.66
CA PRO A 606 -43.40 8.15 -22.18
C PRO A 606 -42.97 7.12 -21.11
N MET A 607 -43.00 7.43 -19.80
CA MET A 607 -42.71 6.46 -18.73
C MET A 607 -43.65 5.25 -18.75
N SER A 608 -43.22 4.15 -18.12
CA SER A 608 -44.04 2.93 -18.04
C SER A 608 -45.38 3.21 -17.35
N LEU A 609 -46.43 2.47 -17.73
CA LEU A 609 -47.76 2.69 -17.16
C LEU A 609 -47.79 2.46 -15.65
N GLU A 610 -46.96 1.55 -15.12
CA GLU A 610 -46.75 1.34 -13.69
C GLU A 610 -46.12 2.57 -13.00
N GLN A 611 -45.06 3.15 -13.59
CA GLN A 611 -44.43 4.37 -13.07
C GLN A 611 -45.42 5.53 -13.08
N ARG A 612 -46.14 5.73 -14.20
CA ARG A 612 -47.16 6.79 -14.33
C ARG A 612 -48.33 6.59 -13.37
N LEU A 613 -48.80 5.35 -13.17
CA LEU A 613 -49.79 5.03 -12.15
C LEU A 613 -49.30 5.39 -10.73
N THR A 614 -48.03 5.13 -10.42
CA THR A 614 -47.41 5.51 -9.14
C THR A 614 -47.33 7.03 -8.94
N PHE A 615 -47.10 7.81 -10.01
CA PHE A 615 -47.22 9.28 -9.95
C PHE A 615 -48.68 9.74 -9.82
N SER A 616 -49.62 9.04 -10.45
CA SER A 616 -51.06 9.34 -10.36
C SER A 616 -51.60 9.11 -8.95
N GLN A 617 -51.15 8.03 -8.28
CA GLN A 617 -51.47 7.77 -6.88
C GLN A 617 -50.96 8.92 -5.99
N ARG A 618 -49.68 9.29 -6.12
CA ARG A 618 -49.08 10.41 -5.37
C ARG A 618 -49.74 11.77 -5.63
N ARG A 619 -50.30 11.98 -6.83
CA ARG A 619 -51.09 13.18 -7.13
C ARG A 619 -52.39 13.21 -6.33
N VAL A 620 -53.08 12.08 -6.21
CA VAL A 620 -54.31 11.94 -5.42
C VAL A 620 -54.00 12.09 -3.93
N GLU A 621 -52.99 11.40 -3.41
CA GLU A 621 -52.50 11.54 -2.04
C GLU A 621 -52.19 13.01 -1.69
N PHE A 622 -51.45 13.71 -2.56
CA PHE A 622 -51.14 15.12 -2.38
C PHE A 622 -52.39 16.03 -2.35
N LEU A 623 -53.36 15.79 -3.23
CA LEU A 623 -54.58 16.59 -3.32
C LEU A 623 -55.58 16.31 -2.19
N GLU A 624 -55.55 15.12 -1.59
CA GLU A 624 -56.32 14.77 -0.39
C GLU A 624 -55.73 15.44 0.86
N ASP A 625 -54.39 15.43 1.02
CA ASP A 625 -53.70 16.02 2.17
C ASP A 625 -53.64 17.58 2.13
N PHE A 626 -53.46 18.17 0.94
CA PHE A 626 -53.10 19.59 0.78
C PHE A 626 -53.91 20.39 -0.25
N GLY A 627 -54.80 19.76 -1.03
CA GLY A 627 -55.43 20.39 -2.19
C GLY A 627 -56.39 21.53 -1.85
N SER A 628 -56.32 22.63 -2.59
CA SER A 628 -57.17 23.81 -2.37
C SER A 628 -58.56 23.73 -3.02
N ASP A 629 -58.75 22.84 -4.02
CA ASP A 629 -60.03 22.62 -4.71
C ASP A 629 -60.37 21.13 -4.87
N ILE A 630 -61.49 20.72 -4.25
CA ILE A 630 -62.08 19.37 -4.34
C ILE A 630 -62.35 18.92 -5.79
N ASN A 631 -62.62 19.84 -6.71
CA ASN A 631 -62.85 19.49 -8.12
C ASN A 631 -61.56 18.98 -8.80
N VAL A 632 -60.40 19.47 -8.38
CA VAL A 632 -59.08 19.02 -8.88
C VAL A 632 -58.76 17.63 -8.34
N LEU A 633 -59.07 17.36 -7.06
CA LEU A 633 -58.96 16.03 -6.45
C LEU A 633 -59.85 15.00 -7.16
N VAL A 634 -61.14 15.31 -7.39
CA VAL A 634 -62.06 14.43 -8.14
C VAL A 634 -61.55 14.15 -9.56
N SER A 635 -61.04 15.17 -10.25
CA SER A 635 -60.47 15.02 -11.60
C SER A 635 -59.22 14.13 -11.60
N ALA A 636 -58.34 14.26 -10.60
CA ALA A 636 -57.18 13.38 -10.42
C ALA A 636 -57.60 11.93 -10.10
N TYR A 637 -58.65 11.73 -9.30
CA TYR A 637 -59.20 10.40 -9.00
C TYR A 637 -59.78 9.72 -10.25
N GLU A 638 -60.50 10.46 -11.10
CA GLU A 638 -60.95 9.96 -12.41
C GLU A 638 -59.77 9.62 -13.34
N GLN A 639 -58.71 10.45 -13.34
CA GLN A 639 -57.50 10.17 -14.13
C GLN A 639 -56.82 8.87 -13.66
N HIS A 640 -56.76 8.65 -12.34
CA HIS A 640 -56.19 7.45 -11.74
C HIS A 640 -56.93 6.17 -12.17
N GLN A 641 -58.25 6.13 -11.99
CA GLN A 641 -59.09 4.97 -12.34
C GLN A 641 -59.01 4.60 -13.83
N ARG A 642 -58.82 5.58 -14.71
CA ARG A 642 -58.60 5.35 -16.15
C ARG A 642 -57.27 4.63 -16.41
N LEU A 643 -56.18 5.02 -15.71
CA LEU A 643 -54.87 4.38 -15.81
C LEU A 643 -54.86 2.97 -15.19
N GLU A 644 -55.57 2.75 -14.08
CA GLU A 644 -55.79 1.41 -13.51
C GLU A 644 -56.51 0.50 -14.51
N THR A 645 -57.63 0.99 -15.09
CA THR A 645 -58.42 0.26 -16.09
C THR A 645 -57.60 -0.07 -17.33
N GLU A 646 -56.73 0.86 -17.79
CA GLU A 646 -55.80 0.62 -18.89
C GLU A 646 -54.82 -0.52 -18.53
N GLN A 647 -54.22 -0.47 -17.33
CA GLN A 647 -53.26 -1.47 -16.85
C GLN A 647 -53.89 -2.87 -16.72
N GLU A 648 -55.10 -2.96 -16.15
CA GLU A 648 -55.86 -4.21 -16.13
C GLU A 648 -56.17 -4.72 -17.54
N SER A 649 -56.53 -3.83 -18.48
CA SER A 649 -56.82 -4.23 -19.86
C SER A 649 -55.58 -4.81 -20.56
N LEU A 650 -54.38 -4.35 -20.19
CA LEU A 650 -53.11 -4.86 -20.72
C LEU A 650 -52.72 -6.19 -20.07
N LYS A 651 -52.90 -6.34 -18.74
CA LYS A 651 -52.73 -7.63 -18.04
C LYS A 651 -53.63 -8.71 -18.66
N ARG A 652 -54.93 -8.44 -18.79
CA ARG A 652 -55.90 -9.35 -19.41
C ARG A 652 -55.61 -9.65 -20.89
N LYS A 653 -54.90 -8.77 -21.63
CA LYS A 653 -54.45 -9.05 -23.01
C LYS A 653 -53.21 -9.94 -23.04
N ALA A 654 -52.28 -9.79 -22.09
CA ALA A 654 -51.10 -10.65 -21.97
C ALA A 654 -51.48 -12.08 -21.56
N GLU A 655 -52.41 -12.23 -20.61
CA GLU A 655 -52.92 -13.54 -20.15
C GLU A 655 -53.66 -14.33 -21.24
N ASN A 656 -54.34 -13.64 -22.17
CA ASN A 656 -54.99 -14.25 -23.34
C ASN A 656 -54.05 -14.44 -24.55
N GLY A 657 -52.75 -14.15 -24.39
CA GLY A 657 -51.77 -14.16 -25.49
C GLY A 657 -50.98 -15.47 -25.69
N SER A 658 -51.20 -16.49 -24.85
CA SER A 658 -50.35 -17.69 -24.76
C SER A 658 -51.02 -18.98 -25.22
N GLU A 659 -51.60 -19.00 -26.42
CA GLU A 659 -51.88 -20.24 -27.17
C GLU A 659 -51.02 -20.29 -28.44
N GLU A 660 -50.32 -21.40 -28.67
CA GLU A 660 -49.44 -21.59 -29.83
C GLU A 660 -50.22 -21.83 -31.14
N SER A 661 -49.64 -21.39 -32.27
CA SER A 661 -50.06 -21.82 -33.61
C SER A 661 -48.91 -22.52 -34.35
N ASP A 662 -48.74 -23.83 -34.13
CA ASP A 662 -47.72 -24.65 -34.79
C ASP A 662 -48.09 -25.01 -36.25
N SER A 663 -47.29 -24.58 -37.23
CA SER A 663 -46.92 -25.35 -38.44
C SER A 663 -46.15 -24.53 -39.48
N LYS A 664 -44.82 -24.69 -39.61
CA LYS A 664 -44.19 -25.67 -40.54
C LYS A 664 -42.68 -25.45 -40.73
N ARG A 665 -41.93 -26.56 -40.75
CA ARG A 665 -40.45 -26.64 -40.72
C ARG A 665 -39.77 -26.47 -42.09
N GLN A 666 -38.53 -25.95 -42.07
CA GLN A 666 -37.34 -26.57 -42.71
C GLN A 666 -36.08 -26.02 -41.99
N ARG A 667 -35.22 -26.80 -41.30
CA ARG A 667 -34.19 -27.77 -41.76
C ARG A 667 -33.14 -27.14 -42.70
N THR A 668 -31.83 -27.36 -42.56
CA THR A 668 -31.00 -28.34 -41.76
C THR A 668 -29.71 -27.67 -41.22
N ASP A 669 -28.87 -28.19 -40.32
CA ASP A 669 -28.89 -29.05 -39.10
C ASP A 669 -27.38 -29.05 -38.58
N ASP A 670 -27.05 -29.53 -37.36
CA ASP A 670 -25.67 -29.89 -36.83
C ASP A 670 -24.57 -28.81 -36.48
N GLN A 671 -23.65 -28.97 -35.49
CA GLN A 671 -23.55 -29.86 -34.29
C GLN A 671 -22.50 -29.34 -33.24
N SER A 672 -22.52 -29.92 -32.02
CA SER A 672 -21.46 -30.04 -30.99
C SER A 672 -20.86 -28.80 -30.26
N GLY A 673 -21.35 -28.54 -29.04
CA GLY A 673 -20.71 -29.08 -27.82
C GLY A 673 -19.56 -28.32 -27.14
N ALA A 674 -19.88 -27.51 -26.11
CA ALA A 674 -19.00 -27.22 -24.96
C ALA A 674 -19.82 -26.89 -23.71
N SER A 675 -19.43 -27.37 -22.53
CA SER A 675 -20.04 -27.05 -21.24
C SER A 675 -19.06 -26.26 -20.37
N GLY A 676 -19.37 -25.00 -20.04
CA GLY A 676 -18.48 -24.15 -19.24
C GLY A 676 -19.14 -22.88 -18.69
N GLN A 677 -19.08 -22.74 -17.37
CA GLN A 677 -19.18 -21.54 -16.54
C GLN A 677 -19.61 -20.20 -17.20
N MET A 678 -20.88 -19.81 -17.02
CA MET A 678 -21.33 -18.41 -17.07
C MET A 678 -22.40 -18.14 -16.00
N MET A 679 -21.97 -17.87 -14.76
CA MET A 679 -22.87 -17.44 -13.67
C MET A 679 -22.12 -16.66 -12.58
N GLN A 680 -21.41 -15.58 -12.94
CA GLN A 680 -20.76 -14.70 -11.96
C GLN A 680 -20.68 -13.20 -12.32
N ASP A 681 -21.02 -12.79 -13.55
CA ASP A 681 -20.82 -11.41 -14.06
C ASP A 681 -22.09 -10.52 -14.09
N MET A 682 -23.18 -10.89 -13.40
CA MET A 682 -24.44 -10.13 -13.43
C MET A 682 -24.74 -9.34 -12.14
N GLN A 683 -23.75 -9.17 -11.26
CA GLN A 683 -23.90 -8.52 -9.95
C GLN A 683 -23.36 -7.07 -9.88
N ASP A 684 -22.37 -6.72 -10.72
CA ASP A 684 -21.58 -5.48 -10.56
C ASP A 684 -22.33 -4.17 -10.88
N ASN A 685 -23.46 -4.25 -11.58
CA ASN A 685 -24.22 -3.07 -12.01
C ASN A 685 -25.06 -2.41 -10.88
N HIS A 686 -24.91 -2.84 -9.63
CA HIS A 686 -25.64 -2.32 -8.46
C HIS A 686 -24.85 -1.30 -7.60
N ALA A 687 -23.60 -0.96 -7.98
CA ALA A 687 -22.72 -0.09 -7.18
C ALA A 687 -23.25 1.33 -6.89
N GLY A 688 -24.21 1.84 -7.67
CA GLY A 688 -24.68 3.23 -7.60
C GLY A 688 -25.47 3.66 -6.34
N TYR A 689 -25.76 2.74 -5.41
CA TYR A 689 -26.69 2.99 -4.30
C TYR A 689 -26.08 3.07 -2.88
N ASN A 690 -24.84 2.66 -2.65
CA ASN A 690 -24.34 2.41 -1.29
C ASN A 690 -23.21 3.36 -0.79
N TYR A 691 -23.28 4.65 -1.16
CA TYR A 691 -22.28 5.67 -0.80
C TYR A 691 -22.05 5.81 0.72
N ASN A 692 -23.12 5.80 1.53
CA ASN A 692 -22.99 5.85 3.00
C ASN A 692 -22.38 4.56 3.57
N ASN A 693 -22.65 3.42 2.95
CA ASN A 693 -22.14 2.13 3.42
C ASN A 693 -20.63 2.01 3.20
N TRP A 694 -20.03 2.71 2.23
CA TRP A 694 -18.57 2.78 2.11
C TRP A 694 -17.93 3.50 3.30
N TYR A 695 -18.50 4.63 3.76
CA TYR A 695 -17.99 5.33 4.96
C TYR A 695 -18.21 4.52 6.23
N GLN A 696 -19.35 3.83 6.36
CA GLN A 696 -19.52 2.87 7.45
C GLN A 696 -18.60 1.65 7.31
N GLN A 697 -18.25 1.20 6.11
CA GLN A 697 -17.31 0.10 5.87
C GLN A 697 -15.83 0.53 5.91
N TYR A 698 -15.54 1.82 6.07
CA TYR A 698 -14.27 2.33 6.56
C TYR A 698 -14.28 2.29 8.09
N ASN A 699 -15.22 2.99 8.72
CA ASN A 699 -15.31 3.14 10.18
C ASN A 699 -15.60 1.82 10.93
N SER A 700 -16.31 0.86 10.34
CA SER A 700 -16.66 -0.45 10.94
C SER A 700 -15.47 -1.40 11.04
N TRP A 701 -14.31 -1.05 10.47
CA TRP A 701 -13.05 -1.75 10.77
C TRP A 701 -12.27 -1.09 11.91
N GLY A 702 -12.72 0.07 12.40
CA GLY A 702 -12.22 0.74 13.60
C GLY A 702 -13.04 0.44 14.86
N GLY A 703 -13.81 -0.66 14.87
CA GLY A 703 -14.69 -0.98 16.00
C GLY A 703 -15.22 -2.42 16.03
N GLN A 704 -14.68 -3.18 16.99
CA GLN A 704 -15.26 -4.37 17.63
C GLN A 704 -15.24 -5.72 16.86
N ASN A 705 -14.64 -6.72 17.52
CA ASN A 705 -14.61 -8.12 17.08
C ASN A 705 -16.00 -8.75 17.07
N SER A 706 -16.53 -9.09 15.90
CA SER A 706 -17.37 -10.29 15.68
C SER A 706 -17.67 -10.51 14.19
N TRP A 707 -17.35 -11.70 13.66
CA TRP A 707 -17.91 -12.21 12.41
C TRP A 707 -18.59 -13.56 12.66
N GLY A 708 -19.87 -13.67 12.33
CA GLY A 708 -20.65 -14.89 12.52
C GLY A 708 -22.09 -14.78 11.97
N PRO A 709 -22.38 -15.30 10.77
CA PRO A 709 -23.71 -15.21 10.16
C PRO A 709 -24.59 -16.41 10.53
N TYR A 710 -25.79 -16.17 11.07
CA TYR A 710 -26.77 -17.24 11.31
C TYR A 710 -28.24 -16.77 11.20
N GLY A 711 -29.08 -17.61 10.58
CA GLY A 711 -30.49 -17.78 10.99
C GLY A 711 -31.54 -16.77 10.50
N GLN A 712 -31.80 -16.68 9.19
CA GLN A 712 -33.07 -16.15 8.70
C GLN A 712 -34.17 -17.24 8.75
N TYR A 713 -35.03 -17.24 9.78
CA TYR A 713 -36.34 -17.91 9.73
C TYR A 713 -37.33 -17.25 10.69
N GLY A 714 -38.56 -17.00 10.21
CA GLY A 714 -39.63 -16.37 10.98
C GLY A 714 -40.81 -17.30 11.24
N GLN A 715 -41.28 -17.29 12.50
CA GLN A 715 -42.68 -17.49 12.92
C GLN A 715 -43.53 -18.55 12.18
N TYR A 716 -43.72 -19.71 12.84
CA TYR A 716 -45.06 -20.32 12.93
C TYR A 716 -45.28 -20.84 14.35
N ASN A 717 -46.54 -20.96 14.76
CA ASN A 717 -46.96 -20.94 16.17
C ASN A 717 -47.67 -22.26 16.60
N GLN A 718 -47.81 -22.44 17.93
CA GLN A 718 -48.71 -23.34 18.68
C GLN A 718 -48.22 -24.73 19.19
N TYR A 719 -48.66 -24.99 20.44
CA TYR A 719 -48.76 -26.23 21.24
C TYR A 719 -47.56 -26.89 21.97
N TYR A 720 -47.87 -27.27 23.22
CA TYR A 720 -47.13 -27.95 24.31
C TYR A 720 -46.92 -29.48 24.06
N PRO A 721 -46.21 -30.29 24.91
CA PRO A 721 -45.74 -30.04 26.30
C PRO A 721 -44.25 -30.40 26.61
N PRO A 722 -43.74 -30.14 27.84
CA PRO A 722 -42.36 -30.49 28.24
C PRO A 722 -42.16 -31.96 28.67
N PRO A 723 -40.92 -32.50 28.60
CA PRO A 723 -40.57 -33.83 29.09
C PRO A 723 -40.26 -33.86 30.60
N PRO A 724 -40.39 -35.02 31.28
CA PRO A 724 -40.06 -35.19 32.69
C PRO A 724 -38.62 -35.73 32.93
N THR A 725 -38.10 -35.42 34.13
CA THR A 725 -36.91 -36.01 34.82
C THR A 725 -35.62 -36.12 34.03
#